data_AF-A0A2W7AF70-F1
#
_entry.id   AF-A0A2W7AF70-F1
#
_cell.length_a   1.000
_cell.length_b   1.000
_cell.length_c   1.000
_cell.angle_alpha   90.00
_cell.angle_beta   90.00
_cell.angle_gamma   90.00
#
_symmetry.space_group_name_H-M   'P 1'
#
loop_
_entity.id
_entity.type
_entity.pdbx_description
1 polymer ?
#
loop_
_entity_poly.entity_id
_entity_poly.type
_entity_poly.pdbx_seq_one_letter_code
_entity_poly.pdbx_strand_id
1 'polypeptide(L)'
;MDPMPAAAAGVLIADRYRLEAQLSQGGQGTLWRASDQLAADAPMVLRQLGPDQDQAALQALWPRLQGVLHPQLPRFGEVISRAGDLWFVREWQGGRSFHDLIVSRRERQLVFGAGEVLLLLRQLLPALAVLHGQGLVHGDLSPANLLRRDRDGLPVLLDFGLTRSQATAPAGATPGYGPPELGRGEAAQPWMDLYSLGVVALVMLSGEEPAQLLDPASLSWRWPAGLVLDPPFRAALERLLSSDPSRRFGSAAQALAAFQQLPMPESTGPVPRADRTVVLVPAAAEPPPTDPPPAPVQQEDIQPQVLDVPLAEPVLPAPQSRPAAPPPIQPPRPSPRSRQQDKEDAVEGRLWPVVVALVLSAVVGITLGWWLLGRGRTPPSAGSEPLLEVPASLPPAEVDQRQQLLNRLRALQVNRGWFLKLVDASLLAQFPERRGRLPADSLEDAPFRKVWNELAEEWLVRVESLPLQLRSKLGDFNSADWEAQQRRLAAQGLSPAVLRQLVSGSAQNLLPGRSGQTIPPEPLRQLWYAAAEQTLQSLRIESIEAAPGVARVVSAQIEAGGARLFPIRVPPGYRLALGVNGSPLMQMSLYDSSGALLEPRGPLRVVTLGKLESSQVQLLVNNEGVAPAMITLSLRADAPPPEPPAAPVEVVPGEPVEVPATPPASSPAPREEQPQTPAAPPAPAAPQAPPPPPTAPRE
;
A
#
# COMPACT_ATOMS: atom_id res chain seq x y z
N MET A 1 46.25 -11.99 -23.69
CA MET A 1 44.85 -11.78 -23.29
C MET A 1 44.79 -12.07 -21.81
N ASP A 2 44.57 -11.05 -20.99
CA ASP A 2 44.37 -11.24 -19.56
C ASP A 2 43.03 -11.93 -19.30
N PRO A 3 42.89 -12.69 -18.19
CA PRO A 3 41.60 -13.26 -17.80
C PRO A 3 40.63 -12.12 -17.48
N MET A 4 39.70 -11.86 -18.41
CA MET A 4 38.66 -10.85 -18.26
C MET A 4 37.83 -11.16 -17.00
N PRO A 5 37.50 -10.17 -16.15
CA PRO A 5 36.91 -10.41 -14.85
C PRO A 5 35.58 -11.16 -14.93
N ALA A 6 35.35 -12.03 -13.94
CA ALA A 6 34.08 -12.73 -13.74
C ALA A 6 32.91 -11.75 -13.54
N ALA A 7 31.68 -12.26 -13.70
CA ALA A 7 30.46 -11.49 -13.53
C ALA A 7 30.43 -10.74 -12.17
N ALA A 8 30.36 -9.41 -12.24
CA ALA A 8 30.39 -8.53 -11.08
C ALA A 8 29.56 -7.26 -11.35
N ALA A 9 29.14 -6.58 -10.28
CA ALA A 9 28.49 -5.27 -10.40
C ALA A 9 29.39 -4.26 -11.13
N GLY A 10 28.79 -3.45 -12.00
CA GLY A 10 29.49 -2.51 -12.89
C GLY A 10 29.98 -3.11 -14.21
N VAL A 11 30.04 -4.44 -14.36
CA VAL A 11 30.47 -5.07 -15.61
C VAL A 11 29.39 -4.91 -16.70
N LEU A 12 29.80 -4.49 -17.90
CA LEU A 12 28.96 -4.49 -19.09
C LEU A 12 28.95 -5.88 -19.76
N ILE A 13 27.76 -6.37 -20.11
CA ILE A 13 27.52 -7.55 -20.95
C ILE A 13 27.10 -7.06 -22.36
N ALA A 14 27.74 -7.59 -23.42
CA ALA A 14 27.55 -7.18 -24.81
C ALA A 14 27.60 -5.65 -25.04
N ASP A 15 28.42 -4.95 -24.26
CA ASP A 15 28.57 -3.48 -24.26
C ASP A 15 27.25 -2.69 -24.12
N ARG A 16 26.21 -3.36 -23.62
CA ARG A 16 24.81 -2.88 -23.55
C ARG A 16 24.20 -3.01 -22.16
N TYR A 17 24.38 -4.13 -21.47
CA TYR A 17 23.73 -4.39 -20.19
C TYR A 17 24.72 -4.26 -19.04
N ARG A 18 24.63 -3.17 -18.27
CA ARG A 18 25.49 -2.95 -17.10
C ARG A 18 24.90 -3.70 -15.91
N LEU A 19 25.61 -4.70 -15.37
CA LEU A 19 25.19 -5.43 -14.18
C LEU A 19 25.16 -4.48 -12.96
N GLU A 20 24.09 -4.53 -12.18
CA GLU A 20 23.89 -3.69 -10.99
C GLU A 20 24.06 -4.48 -9.70
N ALA A 21 23.37 -5.62 -9.59
CA ALA A 21 23.36 -6.45 -8.39
C ALA A 21 23.06 -7.90 -8.72
N GLN A 22 23.70 -8.83 -8.02
CA GLN A 22 23.35 -10.24 -8.04
C GLN A 22 22.07 -10.45 -7.22
N LEU A 23 21.07 -11.10 -7.80
CA LEU A 23 19.76 -11.37 -7.18
C LEU A 23 19.71 -12.76 -6.55
N SER A 24 20.28 -13.77 -7.23
CA SER A 24 20.34 -15.16 -6.76
C SER A 24 21.41 -15.97 -7.48
N GLN A 25 21.72 -17.15 -6.95
CA GLN A 25 22.61 -18.14 -7.56
C GLN A 25 22.09 -19.54 -7.20
N GLY A 26 22.08 -20.46 -8.15
CA GLY A 26 21.60 -21.84 -7.94
C GLY A 26 21.77 -22.71 -9.17
N GLY A 27 21.09 -23.87 -9.21
CA GLY A 27 21.21 -24.84 -10.32
C GLY A 27 20.82 -24.27 -11.69
N GLN A 28 19.91 -23.29 -11.73
CA GLN A 28 19.52 -22.55 -12.94
C GLN A 28 20.47 -21.38 -13.28
N GLY A 29 21.68 -21.38 -12.72
CA GLY A 29 22.69 -20.34 -12.92
C GLY A 29 22.54 -19.13 -12.01
N THR A 30 23.19 -18.03 -12.38
CA THR A 30 23.26 -16.79 -11.61
C THR A 30 22.31 -15.74 -12.18
N LEU A 31 21.45 -15.17 -11.35
CA LEU A 31 20.50 -14.14 -11.75
C LEU A 31 21.02 -12.76 -11.34
N TRP A 32 21.06 -11.82 -12.29
CA TRP A 32 21.52 -10.45 -12.09
C TRP A 32 20.42 -9.45 -12.46
N ARG A 33 20.35 -8.34 -11.72
CA ARG A 33 19.70 -7.11 -12.15
C ARG A 33 20.71 -6.27 -12.95
N ALA A 34 20.26 -5.61 -14.01
CA ALA A 34 21.08 -4.78 -14.89
C ALA A 34 20.30 -3.55 -15.41
N SER A 35 21.03 -2.56 -15.95
CA SER A 35 20.47 -1.44 -16.73
C SER A 35 20.89 -1.52 -18.21
N ASP A 36 19.93 -1.40 -19.12
CA ASP A 36 20.16 -1.36 -20.57
C ASP A 36 20.61 0.05 -21.01
N GLN A 37 21.90 0.17 -21.32
CA GLN A 37 22.55 1.44 -21.71
C GLN A 37 21.98 2.02 -23.01
N LEU A 38 21.40 1.19 -23.87
CA LEU A 38 20.82 1.62 -25.15
C LEU A 38 19.32 1.95 -25.06
N ALA A 39 18.72 1.75 -23.87
CA ALA A 39 17.30 1.99 -23.61
C ALA A 39 17.10 2.89 -22.37
N ALA A 40 17.91 3.96 -22.23
CA ALA A 40 17.82 4.94 -21.14
C ALA A 40 17.86 4.30 -19.73
N ASP A 41 18.85 3.44 -19.50
CA ASP A 41 19.04 2.69 -18.25
C ASP A 41 17.84 1.81 -17.83
N ALA A 42 16.99 1.41 -18.78
CA ALA A 42 15.81 0.58 -18.49
C ALA A 42 16.20 -0.70 -17.71
N PRO A 43 15.48 -1.01 -16.61
CA PRO A 43 15.85 -2.10 -15.72
C PRO A 43 15.55 -3.46 -16.36
N MET A 44 16.54 -4.34 -16.34
CA MET A 44 16.51 -5.68 -16.91
C MET A 44 16.96 -6.72 -15.89
N VAL A 45 16.64 -7.98 -16.17
CA VAL A 45 17.18 -9.16 -15.49
C VAL A 45 17.96 -9.99 -16.50
N LEU A 46 19.18 -10.35 -16.14
CA LEU A 46 20.08 -11.19 -16.92
C LEU A 46 20.33 -12.51 -16.16
N ARG A 47 20.01 -13.64 -16.78
CA ARG A 47 20.31 -14.97 -16.24
C ARG A 47 21.52 -15.56 -16.95
N GLN A 48 22.63 -15.70 -16.22
CA GLN A 48 23.86 -16.38 -16.66
C GLN A 48 23.71 -17.88 -16.43
N LEU A 49 23.76 -18.70 -17.48
CA LEU A 49 23.81 -20.15 -17.34
C LEU A 49 25.21 -20.63 -16.96
N GLY A 50 25.26 -21.74 -16.21
CA GLY A 50 26.51 -22.49 -16.00
C GLY A 50 26.79 -23.49 -17.14
N PRO A 51 27.98 -24.11 -17.15
CA PRO A 51 28.38 -25.07 -18.17
C PRO A 51 27.59 -26.39 -18.13
N ASP A 52 27.03 -26.77 -16.96
CA ASP A 52 26.33 -28.05 -16.76
C ASP A 52 24.89 -28.09 -17.33
N GLN A 53 24.43 -27.00 -17.94
CA GLN A 53 23.06 -26.85 -18.45
C GLN A 53 22.99 -27.09 -19.97
N ASP A 54 21.84 -27.56 -20.47
CA ASP A 54 21.61 -27.75 -21.92
C ASP A 54 21.43 -26.40 -22.63
N GLN A 55 22.55 -25.73 -22.86
CA GLN A 55 22.66 -24.47 -23.58
C GLN A 55 22.03 -24.54 -24.98
N ALA A 56 22.07 -25.70 -25.66
CA ALA A 56 21.54 -25.87 -27.00
C ALA A 56 20.00 -25.93 -27.02
N ALA A 57 19.39 -26.69 -26.11
CA ALA A 57 17.94 -26.71 -25.94
C ALA A 57 17.39 -25.32 -25.54
N LEU A 58 18.13 -24.60 -24.69
CA LEU A 58 17.81 -23.23 -24.28
C LEU A 58 17.90 -22.23 -25.45
N GLN A 59 18.96 -22.27 -26.27
CA GLN A 59 19.06 -21.47 -27.49
C GLN A 59 17.94 -21.77 -28.51
N ALA A 60 17.58 -23.03 -28.69
CA ALA A 60 16.53 -23.43 -29.63
C ALA A 60 15.11 -23.01 -29.19
N LEU A 61 14.87 -22.91 -27.88
CA LEU A 61 13.56 -22.57 -27.33
C LEU A 61 13.36 -21.05 -27.15
N TRP A 62 14.40 -20.30 -26.80
CA TRP A 62 14.26 -18.88 -26.46
C TRP A 62 13.62 -17.98 -27.55
N PRO A 63 13.91 -18.14 -28.86
CA PRO A 63 13.24 -17.36 -29.90
C PRO A 63 11.71 -17.56 -29.94
N ARG A 64 11.21 -18.69 -29.43
CA ARG A 64 9.76 -18.93 -29.28
C ARG A 64 9.21 -18.15 -28.08
N LEU A 65 9.94 -18.07 -26.97
CA LEU A 65 9.56 -17.25 -25.81
C LEU A 65 9.55 -15.75 -26.13
N GLN A 66 10.48 -15.25 -26.95
CA GLN A 66 10.44 -13.88 -27.48
C GLN A 66 9.14 -13.55 -28.23
N GLY A 67 8.51 -14.56 -28.85
CA GLY A 67 7.20 -14.46 -29.52
C GLY A 67 5.99 -14.54 -28.58
N VAL A 68 6.17 -14.73 -27.28
CA VAL A 68 5.08 -14.76 -26.30
C VAL A 68 4.82 -13.36 -25.75
N LEU A 69 3.62 -12.82 -26.01
CA LEU A 69 3.18 -11.52 -25.50
C LEU A 69 1.95 -11.70 -24.59
N HIS A 70 2.12 -11.49 -23.28
CA HIS A 70 1.02 -11.54 -22.31
C HIS A 70 1.31 -10.58 -21.13
N PRO A 71 0.34 -9.83 -20.56
CA PRO A 71 0.59 -8.86 -19.48
C PRO A 71 1.16 -9.44 -18.18
N GLN A 72 1.11 -10.76 -18.01
CA GLN A 72 1.61 -11.51 -16.85
C GLN A 72 2.83 -12.39 -17.17
N LEU A 73 3.49 -12.12 -18.30
CA LEU A 73 4.80 -12.66 -18.66
C LEU A 73 5.75 -11.47 -18.90
N PRO A 74 7.00 -11.49 -18.43
CA PRO A 74 7.99 -10.48 -18.79
C PRO A 74 8.32 -10.57 -20.28
N ARG A 75 8.64 -9.44 -20.91
CA ARG A 75 9.23 -9.48 -22.26
C ARG A 75 10.60 -10.14 -22.21
N PHE A 76 10.83 -11.11 -23.08
CA PHE A 76 12.12 -11.77 -23.25
C PHE A 76 12.95 -10.99 -24.29
N GLY A 77 14.14 -10.59 -23.90
CA GLY A 77 15.14 -9.94 -24.74
C GLY A 77 16.03 -10.96 -25.45
N GLU A 78 17.22 -10.53 -25.85
CA GLU A 78 18.18 -11.35 -26.59
C GLU A 78 18.86 -12.46 -25.76
N VAL A 79 19.50 -13.40 -26.46
CA VAL A 79 20.45 -14.37 -25.88
C VAL A 79 21.85 -13.92 -26.29
N ILE A 80 22.73 -13.73 -25.30
CA ILE A 80 24.09 -13.28 -25.51
C ILE A 80 25.05 -14.43 -25.18
N SER A 81 26.00 -14.72 -26.05
CA SER A 81 27.14 -15.59 -25.73
C SER A 81 28.34 -14.73 -25.33
N ARG A 82 28.94 -14.99 -24.17
CA ARG A 82 30.15 -14.31 -23.70
C ARG A 82 31.05 -15.26 -22.92
N ALA A 83 32.29 -15.41 -23.38
CA ALA A 83 33.34 -16.19 -22.72
C ALA A 83 33.01 -17.68 -22.44
N GLY A 84 32.00 -18.24 -23.14
CA GLY A 84 31.51 -19.62 -22.95
C GLY A 84 30.18 -19.71 -22.18
N ASP A 85 29.80 -18.63 -21.48
CA ASP A 85 28.51 -18.53 -20.81
C ASP A 85 27.43 -17.98 -21.75
N LEU A 86 26.20 -18.46 -21.57
CA LEU A 86 25.02 -17.85 -22.16
C LEU A 86 24.27 -16.98 -21.15
N TRP A 87 23.83 -15.83 -21.63
CA TRP A 87 23.13 -14.82 -20.85
C TRP A 87 21.78 -14.54 -21.48
N PHE A 88 20.72 -14.71 -20.69
CA PHE A 88 19.34 -14.58 -21.13
C PHE A 88 18.72 -13.31 -20.53
N VAL A 89 18.35 -12.36 -21.39
CA VAL A 89 17.82 -11.04 -21.00
C VAL A 89 16.30 -11.09 -20.87
N ARG A 90 15.72 -10.53 -19.81
CA ARG A 90 14.27 -10.26 -19.70
C ARG A 90 13.97 -8.96 -18.98
N GLU A 91 12.75 -8.45 -19.18
CA GLU A 91 12.17 -7.30 -18.46
C GLU A 91 12.28 -7.48 -16.93
N TRP A 92 12.72 -6.44 -16.22
CA TRP A 92 12.59 -6.37 -14.76
C TRP A 92 11.12 -6.16 -14.38
N GLN A 93 10.61 -7.01 -13.48
CA GLN A 93 9.28 -6.89 -12.91
C GLN A 93 9.42 -6.54 -11.43
N GLY A 94 8.92 -5.37 -11.01
CA GLY A 94 8.88 -4.96 -9.61
C GLY A 94 7.74 -5.63 -8.85
N GLY A 95 8.04 -6.27 -7.73
CA GLY A 95 7.07 -7.01 -6.93
C GLY A 95 7.73 -7.79 -5.80
N ARG A 96 6.94 -8.62 -5.11
CA ARG A 96 7.43 -9.66 -4.18
C ARG A 96 7.11 -11.04 -4.74
N SER A 97 7.98 -12.03 -4.52
CA SER A 97 7.66 -13.40 -4.91
C SER A 97 6.54 -13.97 -4.02
N PHE A 98 5.79 -14.93 -4.52
CA PHE A 98 4.81 -15.64 -3.70
C PHE A 98 5.49 -16.45 -2.59
N HIS A 99 6.75 -16.87 -2.77
CA HIS A 99 7.58 -17.41 -1.70
C HIS A 99 7.77 -16.39 -0.56
N ASP A 100 8.18 -15.15 -0.85
CA ASP A 100 8.32 -14.08 0.17
C ASP A 100 7.02 -13.80 0.91
N LEU A 101 5.88 -13.90 0.19
CA LEU A 101 4.55 -13.70 0.75
C LEU A 101 4.10 -14.89 1.62
N ILE A 102 4.44 -16.14 1.24
CA ILE A 102 4.21 -17.34 2.08
C ILE A 102 5.05 -17.27 3.35
N VAL A 103 6.35 -16.99 3.24
CA VAL A 103 7.26 -16.85 4.39
C VAL A 103 6.76 -15.76 5.34
N SER A 104 6.48 -14.56 4.81
CA SER A 104 6.04 -13.43 5.65
C SER A 104 4.61 -13.58 6.21
N ARG A 105 3.83 -14.55 5.73
CA ARG A 105 2.57 -14.98 6.36
C ARG A 105 2.81 -16.07 7.41
N ARG A 106 3.65 -17.07 7.13
CA ARG A 106 4.04 -18.13 8.08
C ARG A 106 4.63 -17.53 9.37
N GLU A 107 5.50 -16.52 9.24
CA GLU A 107 6.03 -15.72 10.36
C GLU A 107 4.93 -15.13 11.27
N ARG A 108 3.80 -14.73 10.67
CA ARG A 108 2.64 -14.12 11.35
C ARG A 108 1.58 -15.15 11.77
N GLN A 109 1.85 -16.45 11.59
CA GLN A 109 0.88 -17.56 11.74
C GLN A 109 -0.37 -17.38 10.86
N LEU A 110 -0.18 -16.84 9.66
CA LEU A 110 -1.19 -16.65 8.62
C LEU A 110 -0.91 -17.57 7.41
N VAL A 111 -1.95 -17.81 6.60
CA VAL A 111 -1.89 -18.48 5.30
C VAL A 111 -2.67 -17.65 4.26
N PHE A 112 -2.88 -18.16 3.04
CA PHE A 112 -3.74 -17.50 2.06
C PHE A 112 -5.21 -17.94 2.19
N GLY A 113 -6.12 -16.97 2.08
CA GLY A 113 -7.55 -17.23 2.03
C GLY A 113 -7.94 -17.96 0.74
N ALA A 114 -9.01 -18.76 0.81
CA ALA A 114 -9.48 -19.56 -0.32
C ALA A 114 -9.78 -18.70 -1.57
N GLY A 115 -10.32 -17.49 -1.38
CA GLY A 115 -10.58 -16.53 -2.46
C GLY A 115 -9.31 -15.90 -3.06
N GLU A 116 -8.24 -15.71 -2.28
CA GLU A 116 -6.95 -15.24 -2.81
C GLU A 116 -6.33 -16.28 -3.76
N VAL A 117 -6.38 -17.55 -3.38
CA VAL A 117 -5.83 -18.66 -4.18
C VAL A 117 -6.71 -18.92 -5.40
N LEU A 118 -8.04 -18.87 -5.27
CA LEU A 118 -8.95 -18.96 -6.42
C LEU A 118 -8.75 -17.80 -7.42
N LEU A 119 -8.51 -16.58 -6.93
CA LEU A 119 -8.20 -15.43 -7.77
C LEU A 119 -6.87 -15.60 -8.51
N LEU A 120 -5.82 -16.04 -7.81
CA LEU A 120 -4.52 -16.36 -8.42
C LEU A 120 -4.65 -17.43 -9.52
N LEU A 121 -5.39 -18.51 -9.28
CA LEU A 121 -5.64 -19.56 -10.27
C LEU A 121 -6.34 -18.99 -11.51
N ARG A 122 -7.41 -18.20 -11.32
CA ARG A 122 -8.14 -17.53 -12.42
C ARG A 122 -7.27 -16.54 -13.19
N GLN A 123 -6.28 -15.92 -12.55
CA GLN A 123 -5.36 -14.96 -13.18
C GLN A 123 -4.17 -15.63 -13.87
N LEU A 124 -3.66 -16.78 -13.39
CA LEU A 124 -2.50 -17.45 -13.99
C LEU A 124 -2.87 -18.39 -15.15
N LEU A 125 -4.03 -19.04 -15.10
CA LEU A 125 -4.45 -19.99 -16.14
C LEU A 125 -4.57 -19.36 -17.56
N PRO A 126 -4.98 -18.09 -17.76
CA PRO A 126 -4.87 -17.41 -19.06
C PRO A 126 -3.42 -17.30 -19.57
N ALA A 127 -2.47 -16.95 -18.69
CA ALA A 127 -1.05 -16.83 -19.07
C ALA A 127 -0.47 -18.20 -19.48
N LEU A 128 -0.80 -19.26 -18.73
CA LEU A 128 -0.44 -20.63 -19.08
C LEU A 128 -1.12 -21.07 -20.38
N ALA A 129 -2.38 -20.72 -20.62
CA ALA A 129 -3.08 -21.06 -21.87
C ALA A 129 -2.42 -20.43 -23.11
N VAL A 130 -1.95 -19.18 -23.02
CA VAL A 130 -1.18 -18.53 -24.10
C VAL A 130 0.15 -19.24 -24.33
N LEU A 131 0.86 -19.60 -23.25
CA LEU A 131 2.14 -20.31 -23.34
C LEU A 131 1.99 -21.72 -23.95
N HIS A 132 1.03 -22.50 -23.43
CA HIS A 132 0.71 -23.85 -23.89
C HIS A 132 0.23 -23.84 -25.34
N GLY A 133 -0.51 -22.80 -25.75
CA GLY A 133 -0.95 -22.58 -27.13
C GLY A 133 0.20 -22.36 -28.13
N GLN A 134 1.37 -21.89 -27.68
CA GLN A 134 2.59 -21.82 -28.49
C GLN A 134 3.43 -23.11 -28.43
N GLY A 135 2.93 -24.18 -27.81
CA GLY A 135 3.66 -25.44 -27.62
C GLY A 135 4.86 -25.31 -26.68
N LEU A 136 4.77 -24.40 -25.70
CA LEU A 136 5.77 -24.17 -24.65
C LEU A 136 5.19 -24.60 -23.30
N VAL A 137 6.06 -24.95 -22.35
CA VAL A 137 5.72 -25.42 -20.99
C VAL A 137 6.65 -24.72 -20.01
N HIS A 138 6.15 -24.30 -18.84
CA HIS A 138 6.93 -23.54 -17.86
C HIS A 138 7.98 -24.41 -17.18
N GLY A 139 7.66 -25.67 -16.86
CA GLY A 139 8.59 -26.70 -16.38
C GLY A 139 9.02 -26.55 -14.92
N ASP A 140 9.22 -25.33 -14.44
CA ASP A 140 9.52 -25.02 -13.03
C ASP A 140 8.54 -23.96 -12.51
N LEU A 141 7.30 -24.35 -12.29
CA LEU A 141 6.29 -23.47 -11.69
C LEU A 141 6.31 -23.64 -10.16
N SER A 142 6.83 -22.64 -9.45
CA SER A 142 6.92 -22.61 -7.99
C SER A 142 6.63 -21.20 -7.44
N PRO A 143 6.44 -21.02 -6.12
CA PRO A 143 6.16 -19.70 -5.54
C PRO A 143 7.33 -18.71 -5.66
N ALA A 144 8.56 -19.17 -5.89
CA ALA A 144 9.71 -18.31 -6.13
C ALA A 144 9.67 -17.73 -7.56
N ASN A 145 9.21 -18.52 -8.53
CA ASN A 145 9.04 -18.13 -9.94
C ASN A 145 7.70 -17.44 -10.22
N LEU A 146 6.92 -17.13 -9.17
CA LEU A 146 5.70 -16.35 -9.23
C LEU A 146 5.90 -15.03 -8.48
N LEU A 147 5.66 -13.91 -9.15
CA LEU A 147 5.81 -12.57 -8.61
C LEU A 147 4.45 -11.87 -8.51
N ARG A 148 4.07 -11.37 -7.33
CA ARG A 148 2.98 -10.39 -7.20
C ARG A 148 3.54 -9.03 -7.54
N ARG A 149 3.17 -8.50 -8.70
CA ARG A 149 3.69 -7.23 -9.24
C ARG A 149 3.13 -6.02 -8.48
N ASP A 150 3.97 -5.02 -8.21
CA ASP A 150 3.59 -3.88 -7.35
C ASP A 150 2.62 -2.90 -8.02
N ARG A 151 2.76 -2.67 -9.34
CA ARG A 151 1.98 -1.62 -10.07
C ARG A 151 0.49 -1.91 -10.20
N ASP A 152 0.10 -3.19 -10.18
CA ASP A 152 -1.27 -3.65 -10.47
C ASP A 152 -1.71 -4.84 -9.61
N GLY A 153 -0.84 -5.38 -8.74
CA GLY A 153 -1.13 -6.53 -7.89
C GLY A 153 -1.24 -7.88 -8.60
N LEU A 154 -1.03 -7.93 -9.92
CA LEU A 154 -1.22 -9.15 -10.72
C LEU A 154 -0.08 -10.16 -10.49
N PRO A 155 -0.38 -11.48 -10.52
CA PRO A 155 0.64 -12.52 -10.49
C PRO A 155 1.29 -12.65 -11.87
N VAL A 156 2.62 -12.62 -11.90
CA VAL A 156 3.48 -12.69 -13.09
C VAL A 156 4.34 -13.94 -12.99
N LEU A 157 4.42 -14.74 -14.07
CA LEU A 157 5.34 -15.88 -14.14
C LEU A 157 6.73 -15.38 -14.54
N LEU A 158 7.75 -15.80 -13.81
CA LEU A 158 9.17 -15.53 -14.07
C LEU A 158 9.92 -16.85 -14.31
N ASP A 159 11.09 -16.77 -14.94
CA ASP A 159 12.14 -17.81 -14.95
C ASP A 159 11.69 -19.26 -15.15
N PHE A 160 11.78 -19.69 -16.41
CA PHE A 160 11.22 -20.95 -16.88
C PHE A 160 12.21 -22.11 -16.63
N GLY A 161 11.69 -23.28 -16.25
CA GLY A 161 12.40 -24.54 -15.99
C GLY A 161 12.94 -25.23 -17.24
N LEU A 162 13.64 -24.46 -18.07
CA LEU A 162 14.18 -24.86 -19.37
C LEU A 162 15.49 -25.64 -19.24
N THR A 163 16.05 -25.73 -18.02
CA THR A 163 17.39 -26.23 -17.70
C THR A 163 17.44 -27.76 -17.67
N ARG A 164 16.90 -28.40 -18.71
CA ARG A 164 16.83 -29.86 -18.87
C ARG A 164 18.10 -30.42 -19.52
N SER A 165 19.16 -30.58 -18.72
CA SER A 165 20.27 -31.45 -19.12
C SER A 165 19.81 -32.90 -19.19
N GLN A 166 20.08 -33.57 -20.31
CA GLN A 166 19.75 -34.99 -20.50
C GLN A 166 20.74 -35.94 -19.78
N ALA A 167 21.83 -35.42 -19.22
CA ALA A 167 22.94 -36.21 -18.69
C ALA A 167 22.88 -36.46 -17.16
N THR A 168 21.99 -35.78 -16.43
CA THR A 168 21.93 -35.84 -14.96
C THR A 168 20.50 -35.96 -14.44
N ALA A 169 20.36 -36.50 -13.23
CA ALA A 169 19.09 -36.68 -12.51
C ALA A 169 18.35 -35.33 -12.30
N PRO A 170 17.02 -35.31 -12.07
CA PRO A 170 16.14 -34.19 -12.44
C PRO A 170 16.35 -32.89 -11.64
N ALA A 171 17.36 -32.11 -12.03
CA ALA A 171 17.81 -30.90 -11.33
C ALA A 171 17.12 -29.59 -11.79
N GLY A 172 16.21 -29.66 -12.77
CA GLY A 172 15.61 -28.48 -13.41
C GLY A 172 14.32 -27.94 -12.78
N ALA A 173 13.69 -28.66 -11.84
CA ALA A 173 12.43 -28.27 -11.21
C ALA A 173 12.58 -28.11 -9.69
N THR A 174 11.88 -27.13 -9.12
CA THR A 174 11.87 -26.88 -7.67
C THR A 174 11.35 -28.13 -6.93
N PRO A 175 12.13 -28.71 -5.99
CA PRO A 175 11.79 -29.98 -5.37
C PRO A 175 10.38 -30.01 -4.76
N GLY A 176 9.62 -31.04 -5.09
CA GLY A 176 8.25 -31.26 -4.60
C GLY A 176 7.13 -30.50 -5.33
N TYR A 177 7.44 -29.53 -6.21
CA TYR A 177 6.41 -28.83 -7.00
C TYR A 177 6.06 -29.56 -8.30
N GLY A 178 7.07 -30.11 -9.00
CA GLY A 178 6.85 -30.85 -10.25
C GLY A 178 6.14 -32.20 -10.05
N PRO A 179 5.38 -32.69 -11.04
CA PRO A 179 4.81 -34.04 -11.01
C PRO A 179 5.89 -35.11 -11.07
N PRO A 180 5.65 -36.33 -10.53
CA PRO A 180 6.65 -37.39 -10.51
C PRO A 180 7.07 -37.84 -11.92
N GLU A 181 6.21 -37.67 -12.92
CA GLU A 181 6.51 -37.85 -14.35
C GLU A 181 7.72 -36.99 -14.81
N LEU A 182 7.79 -35.74 -14.37
CA LEU A 182 8.91 -34.84 -14.69
C LEU A 182 10.21 -35.32 -14.01
N GLY A 183 10.10 -35.91 -12.81
CA GLY A 183 11.21 -36.56 -12.11
C GLY A 183 11.74 -37.83 -12.79
N ARG A 184 10.91 -38.50 -13.61
CA ARG A 184 11.33 -39.65 -14.45
C ARG A 184 11.99 -39.24 -15.77
N GLY A 185 12.08 -37.93 -16.06
CA GLY A 185 12.60 -37.42 -17.33
C GLY A 185 11.59 -37.49 -18.48
N GLU A 186 10.29 -37.65 -18.20
CA GLU A 186 9.26 -37.68 -19.24
C GLU A 186 9.17 -36.32 -19.98
N ALA A 187 8.80 -36.37 -21.27
CA ALA A 187 8.79 -35.18 -22.11
C ALA A 187 7.76 -34.13 -21.62
N ALA A 188 8.23 -32.94 -21.26
CA ALA A 188 7.43 -31.88 -20.64
C ALA A 188 6.08 -31.61 -21.35
N GLN A 189 4.98 -31.69 -20.61
CA GLN A 189 3.60 -31.51 -21.13
C GLN A 189 2.88 -30.32 -20.46
N PRO A 190 1.92 -29.66 -21.13
CA PRO A 190 1.07 -28.61 -20.56
C PRO A 190 0.43 -28.95 -19.20
N TRP A 191 0.00 -30.20 -18.99
CA TRP A 191 -0.60 -30.62 -17.72
C TRP A 191 0.40 -30.71 -16.56
N MET A 192 1.72 -30.70 -16.82
CA MET A 192 2.72 -30.68 -15.76
C MET A 192 2.71 -29.34 -15.01
N ASP A 193 2.61 -28.22 -15.75
CA ASP A 193 2.45 -26.90 -15.14
C ASP A 193 1.15 -26.81 -14.32
N LEU A 194 0.07 -27.48 -14.77
CA LEU A 194 -1.20 -27.50 -14.06
C LEU A 194 -1.12 -28.28 -12.75
N TYR A 195 -0.39 -29.40 -12.72
CA TYR A 195 -0.09 -30.10 -11.47
C TYR A 195 0.70 -29.20 -10.52
N SER A 196 1.80 -28.59 -10.98
CA SER A 196 2.63 -27.69 -10.18
C SER A 196 1.86 -26.48 -9.64
N LEU A 197 0.93 -25.93 -10.44
CA LEU A 197 0.01 -24.87 -10.01
C LEU A 197 -0.94 -25.34 -8.89
N GLY A 198 -1.37 -26.61 -8.93
CA GLY A 198 -2.09 -27.26 -7.83
C GLY A 198 -1.25 -27.36 -6.55
N VAL A 199 0.05 -27.67 -6.66
CA VAL A 199 0.96 -27.71 -5.51
C VAL A 199 1.15 -26.31 -4.93
N VAL A 200 1.39 -25.30 -5.76
CA VAL A 200 1.44 -23.88 -5.34
C VAL A 200 0.17 -23.50 -4.58
N ALA A 201 -1.01 -23.86 -5.08
CA ALA A 201 -2.28 -23.59 -4.41
C ALA A 201 -2.36 -24.25 -3.03
N LEU A 202 -2.03 -25.55 -2.90
CA LEU A 202 -2.07 -26.26 -1.63
C LEU A 202 -1.04 -25.72 -0.61
N VAL A 203 0.17 -25.37 -1.06
CA VAL A 203 1.20 -24.70 -0.25
C VAL A 203 0.72 -23.35 0.26
N MET A 204 0.08 -22.53 -0.59
CA MET A 204 -0.46 -21.23 -0.19
C MET A 204 -1.60 -21.35 0.84
N LEU A 205 -2.49 -22.34 0.69
CA LEU A 205 -3.62 -22.58 1.60
C LEU A 205 -3.20 -23.15 2.96
N SER A 206 -2.15 -23.97 2.99
CA SER A 206 -1.66 -24.65 4.21
C SER A 206 -0.57 -23.88 4.96
N GLY A 207 0.25 -23.11 4.24
CA GLY A 207 1.50 -22.57 4.77
C GLY A 207 2.55 -23.65 5.09
N GLU A 208 2.44 -24.85 4.50
CA GLU A 208 3.39 -25.97 4.64
C GLU A 208 4.22 -26.17 3.37
N GLU A 209 5.42 -26.76 3.51
CA GLU A 209 6.23 -27.12 2.34
C GLU A 209 5.68 -28.37 1.63
N PRO A 210 5.91 -28.55 0.31
CA PRO A 210 5.50 -29.76 -0.40
C PRO A 210 5.93 -31.08 0.27
N ALA A 211 7.13 -31.12 0.86
CA ALA A 211 7.65 -32.30 1.56
C ALA A 211 6.96 -32.60 2.91
N GLN A 212 6.10 -31.71 3.42
CA GLN A 212 5.23 -31.94 4.58
C GLN A 212 3.83 -32.37 4.13
N LEU A 213 3.41 -31.93 2.94
CA LEU A 213 2.09 -32.15 2.36
C LEU A 213 2.02 -33.43 1.50
N LEU A 214 3.12 -33.91 0.93
CA LEU A 214 3.17 -35.14 0.15
C LEU A 214 3.61 -36.32 1.04
N ASP A 215 2.78 -37.36 1.14
CA ASP A 215 3.20 -38.61 1.77
C ASP A 215 4.21 -39.34 0.86
N PRO A 216 5.47 -39.58 1.32
CA PRO A 216 6.48 -40.25 0.52
C PRO A 216 6.17 -41.73 0.22
N ALA A 217 5.25 -42.37 0.96
CA ALA A 217 4.90 -43.78 0.76
C ALA A 217 3.77 -43.96 -0.27
N SER A 218 2.67 -43.20 -0.16
CA SER A 218 1.54 -43.28 -1.10
C SER A 218 1.60 -42.30 -2.28
N LEU A 219 2.50 -41.31 -2.22
CA LEU A 219 2.53 -40.16 -3.14
C LEU A 219 1.19 -39.40 -3.21
N SER A 220 0.42 -39.44 -2.12
CA SER A 220 -0.84 -38.70 -1.99
C SER A 220 -0.65 -37.39 -1.23
N TRP A 221 -1.47 -36.38 -1.59
CA TRP A 221 -1.44 -35.06 -0.97
C TRP A 221 -2.31 -35.04 0.29
N ARG A 222 -1.66 -34.82 1.44
CA ARG A 222 -2.26 -34.57 2.74
C ARG A 222 -2.92 -33.20 2.76
N TRP A 223 -4.19 -33.18 3.15
CA TRP A 223 -4.94 -31.95 3.40
C TRP A 223 -4.95 -31.68 4.92
N PRO A 224 -4.41 -30.55 5.42
CA PRO A 224 -4.45 -30.22 6.84
C PRO A 224 -5.88 -30.21 7.37
N ALA A 225 -6.11 -30.72 8.59
CA ALA A 225 -7.46 -30.99 9.10
C ALA A 225 -8.35 -29.74 9.23
N GLY A 226 -7.77 -28.57 9.49
CA GLY A 226 -8.49 -27.29 9.54
C GLY A 226 -8.50 -26.52 8.20
N LEU A 227 -8.00 -27.08 7.10
CA LEU A 227 -8.15 -26.48 5.77
C LEU A 227 -9.56 -26.77 5.23
N VAL A 228 -10.52 -25.96 5.67
CA VAL A 228 -11.90 -25.98 5.17
C VAL A 228 -11.95 -25.25 3.82
N LEU A 229 -12.48 -25.95 2.80
CA LEU A 229 -12.70 -25.43 1.45
C LEU A 229 -14.07 -25.88 0.96
N ASP A 230 -14.70 -25.09 0.10
CA ASP A 230 -15.92 -25.50 -0.60
C ASP A 230 -15.68 -26.80 -1.38
N PRO A 231 -16.54 -27.83 -1.25
CA PRO A 231 -16.37 -29.11 -1.92
C PRO A 231 -16.04 -29.04 -3.43
N PRO A 232 -16.68 -28.18 -4.26
CA PRO A 232 -16.32 -28.09 -5.68
C PRO A 232 -14.94 -27.43 -5.91
N PHE A 233 -14.50 -26.51 -5.05
CA PHE A 233 -13.16 -25.93 -5.15
C PHE A 233 -12.09 -26.94 -4.75
N ARG A 234 -12.32 -27.68 -3.65
CA ARG A 234 -11.46 -28.80 -3.23
C ARG A 234 -11.34 -29.85 -4.34
N ALA A 235 -12.45 -30.30 -4.92
CA ALA A 235 -12.44 -31.27 -6.01
C ALA A 235 -11.68 -30.77 -7.26
N ALA A 236 -11.73 -29.48 -7.57
CA ALA A 236 -10.96 -28.89 -8.66
C ALA A 236 -9.44 -28.88 -8.38
N LEU A 237 -9.02 -28.63 -7.13
CA LEU A 237 -7.62 -28.72 -6.72
C LEU A 237 -7.12 -30.17 -6.67
N GLU A 238 -7.89 -31.10 -6.09
CA GLU A 238 -7.61 -32.54 -6.10
C GLU A 238 -7.50 -33.09 -7.53
N ARG A 239 -8.21 -32.49 -8.50
CA ARG A 239 -8.08 -32.82 -9.93
C ARG A 239 -6.79 -32.31 -10.55
N LEU A 240 -6.28 -31.12 -10.18
CA LEU A 240 -4.93 -30.69 -10.59
C LEU A 240 -3.86 -31.64 -10.02
N LEU A 241 -4.00 -32.00 -8.74
CA LEU A 241 -3.06 -32.78 -7.95
C LEU A 241 -3.17 -34.31 -8.14
N SER A 242 -4.02 -34.80 -9.04
CA SER A 242 -4.26 -36.22 -9.21
C SER A 242 -2.97 -36.97 -9.58
N SER A 243 -2.72 -38.13 -8.97
CA SER A 243 -1.57 -38.98 -9.31
C SER A 243 -1.69 -39.61 -10.71
N ASP A 244 -2.92 -39.77 -11.21
CA ASP A 244 -3.23 -40.27 -12.56
C ASP A 244 -3.30 -39.08 -13.56
N PRO A 245 -2.37 -38.96 -14.53
CA PRO A 245 -2.36 -37.86 -15.48
C PRO A 245 -3.63 -37.76 -16.34
N SER A 246 -4.33 -38.89 -16.58
CA SER A 246 -5.56 -38.91 -17.39
C SER A 246 -6.75 -38.24 -16.70
N ARG A 247 -6.73 -38.15 -15.37
CA ARG A 247 -7.77 -37.48 -14.57
C ARG A 247 -7.55 -35.98 -14.44
N ARG A 248 -6.34 -35.48 -14.70
CA ARG A 248 -5.99 -34.06 -14.61
C ARG A 248 -6.79 -33.21 -15.62
N PHE A 249 -6.59 -31.90 -15.62
CA PHE A 249 -7.10 -31.05 -16.69
C PHE A 249 -6.19 -31.18 -17.92
N GLY A 250 -6.78 -31.42 -19.10
CA GLY A 250 -6.03 -31.61 -20.34
C GLY A 250 -5.45 -30.31 -20.92
N SER A 251 -5.93 -29.14 -20.47
CA SER A 251 -5.41 -27.83 -20.87
C SER A 251 -5.71 -26.77 -19.81
N ALA A 252 -4.91 -25.69 -19.80
CA ALA A 252 -5.14 -24.54 -18.93
C ALA A 252 -6.52 -23.88 -19.16
N ALA A 253 -7.05 -23.94 -20.39
CA ALA A 253 -8.41 -23.47 -20.70
C ALA A 253 -9.50 -24.36 -20.06
N GLN A 254 -9.33 -25.68 -20.03
CA GLN A 254 -10.27 -26.58 -19.34
C GLN A 254 -10.25 -26.35 -17.82
N ALA A 255 -9.06 -26.15 -17.25
CA ALA A 255 -8.92 -25.76 -15.84
C ALA A 255 -9.59 -24.40 -15.57
N LEU A 256 -9.32 -23.39 -16.41
CA LEU A 256 -9.88 -22.05 -16.24
C LEU A 256 -11.41 -22.06 -16.24
N ALA A 257 -12.04 -22.79 -17.16
CA ALA A 257 -13.50 -22.93 -17.21
C ALA A 257 -14.07 -23.54 -15.91
N ALA A 258 -13.42 -24.56 -15.34
CA ALA A 258 -13.81 -25.13 -14.05
C ALA A 258 -13.61 -24.14 -12.90
N PHE A 259 -12.46 -23.49 -12.79
CA PHE A 259 -12.20 -22.52 -11.73
C PHE A 259 -13.05 -21.24 -11.86
N GLN A 260 -13.51 -20.87 -13.05
CA GLN A 260 -14.45 -19.76 -13.27
C GLN A 260 -15.87 -20.04 -12.76
N GLN A 261 -16.33 -21.29 -12.81
CA GLN A 261 -17.69 -21.68 -12.38
C GLN A 261 -17.88 -21.71 -10.85
N LEU A 262 -16.79 -21.72 -10.08
CA LEU A 262 -16.83 -21.71 -8.62
C LEU A 262 -17.39 -20.38 -8.09
N PRO A 263 -18.13 -20.37 -6.96
CA PRO A 263 -18.35 -19.14 -6.21
C PRO A 263 -17.01 -18.54 -5.75
N MET A 264 -16.97 -17.25 -5.43
CA MET A 264 -15.81 -16.66 -4.73
C MET A 264 -16.01 -16.87 -3.22
N PRO A 265 -15.11 -17.56 -2.51
CA PRO A 265 -15.20 -17.72 -1.06
C PRO A 265 -15.14 -16.38 -0.34
N GLU A 266 -15.87 -16.25 0.78
CA GLU A 266 -15.90 -15.04 1.61
C GLU A 266 -14.49 -14.63 2.12
N SER A 267 -13.63 -15.64 2.35
CA SER A 267 -12.22 -15.48 2.72
C SER A 267 -11.37 -15.01 1.53
N THR A 268 -11.38 -13.70 1.28
CA THR A 268 -10.63 -13.00 0.22
C THR A 268 -9.31 -12.38 0.70
N GLY A 269 -8.85 -12.72 1.91
CA GLY A 269 -7.63 -12.18 2.52
C GLY A 269 -6.94 -13.18 3.47
N PRO A 270 -5.84 -12.77 4.13
CA PRO A 270 -5.05 -13.65 4.99
C PRO A 270 -5.88 -14.22 6.16
N VAL A 271 -5.81 -15.53 6.36
CA VAL A 271 -6.48 -16.22 7.49
C VAL A 271 -5.46 -16.84 8.45
N PRO A 272 -5.81 -17.01 9.74
CA PRO A 272 -4.97 -17.75 10.69
C PRO A 272 -4.69 -19.17 10.21
N ARG A 273 -3.47 -19.66 10.47
CA ARG A 273 -3.11 -21.06 10.21
C ARG A 273 -3.96 -22.01 11.08
N ALA A 274 -4.36 -23.13 10.50
CA ALA A 274 -5.26 -24.12 11.08
C ALA A 274 -4.79 -24.70 12.44
N ASP A 275 -3.47 -24.82 12.63
CA ASP A 275 -2.84 -25.53 13.77
C ASP A 275 -2.84 -24.73 15.08
N ARG A 276 -3.90 -23.95 15.32
CA ARG A 276 -4.13 -23.35 16.63
C ARG A 276 -4.46 -24.45 17.63
N THR A 277 -3.45 -24.87 18.39
CA THR A 277 -3.65 -25.33 19.77
C THR A 277 -4.59 -24.34 20.44
N VAL A 278 -5.81 -24.79 20.74
CA VAL A 278 -6.80 -23.95 21.40
C VAL A 278 -6.24 -23.60 22.77
N VAL A 279 -5.85 -22.34 22.94
CA VAL A 279 -5.64 -21.79 24.28
C VAL A 279 -6.98 -21.95 24.98
N LEU A 280 -7.01 -22.82 25.99
CA LEU A 280 -8.13 -22.97 26.88
C LEU A 280 -8.33 -21.63 27.58
N VAL A 281 -9.17 -20.79 26.99
CA VAL A 281 -9.92 -19.77 27.73
C VAL A 281 -10.60 -20.55 28.85
N PRO A 282 -10.27 -20.31 30.13
CA PRO A 282 -11.01 -20.94 31.21
C PRO A 282 -12.46 -20.55 31.02
N ALA A 283 -13.35 -21.54 30.87
CA ALA A 283 -14.76 -21.27 30.61
C ALA A 283 -15.26 -20.32 31.70
N ALA A 284 -15.66 -19.11 31.29
CA ALA A 284 -16.24 -18.15 32.22
C ALA A 284 -17.44 -18.84 32.85
N ALA A 285 -17.40 -19.02 34.18
CA ALA A 285 -18.34 -19.87 34.88
C ALA A 285 -19.77 -19.48 34.50
N GLU A 286 -20.56 -20.46 34.07
CA GLU A 286 -21.96 -20.23 33.73
C GLU A 286 -22.66 -19.56 34.92
N PRO A 287 -23.44 -18.48 34.71
CA PRO A 287 -24.36 -18.04 35.74
C PRO A 287 -25.29 -19.22 36.08
N PRO A 288 -25.63 -19.43 37.36
CA PRO A 288 -26.47 -20.56 37.74
C PRO A 288 -27.81 -20.51 36.99
N PRO A 289 -28.41 -21.67 36.66
CA PRO A 289 -29.59 -21.73 35.81
C PRO A 289 -30.76 -20.95 36.43
N THR A 290 -31.12 -19.84 35.81
CA THR A 290 -32.37 -19.13 36.08
C THR A 290 -33.54 -20.00 35.64
N ASP A 291 -34.57 -20.12 36.47
CA ASP A 291 -35.73 -20.96 36.20
C ASP A 291 -36.40 -20.66 34.84
N PRO A 292 -36.92 -21.69 34.14
CA PRO A 292 -37.62 -21.49 32.88
C PRO A 292 -38.90 -20.68 33.09
N PRO A 293 -39.23 -19.72 32.19
CA PRO A 293 -40.52 -19.04 32.24
C PRO A 293 -41.66 -20.05 32.01
N PRO A 294 -42.78 -19.94 32.75
CA PRO A 294 -43.87 -20.89 32.62
C PRO A 294 -44.51 -20.83 31.23
N ALA A 295 -44.73 -22.00 30.63
CA ALA A 295 -45.51 -22.13 29.41
C ALA A 295 -46.99 -21.71 29.64
N PRO A 296 -47.68 -21.15 28.64
CA PRO A 296 -49.01 -20.59 28.84
C PRO A 296 -50.05 -21.68 29.14
N VAL A 297 -50.66 -21.61 30.32
CA VAL A 297 -51.83 -22.41 30.67
C VAL A 297 -53.05 -21.77 30.01
N GLN A 298 -53.80 -22.54 29.23
CA GLN A 298 -55.08 -22.11 28.68
C GLN A 298 -56.13 -22.06 29.79
N GLN A 299 -56.76 -20.91 29.99
CA GLN A 299 -58.05 -20.79 30.65
C GLN A 299 -58.93 -19.88 29.81
N GLU A 300 -59.97 -20.47 29.23
CA GLU A 300 -61.05 -19.75 28.54
C GLU A 300 -62.04 -19.15 29.57
N ASP A 301 -62.94 -18.29 29.07
CA ASP A 301 -64.12 -17.76 29.75
C ASP A 301 -63.97 -17.10 31.14
N ILE A 302 -64.04 -15.76 31.14
CA ILE A 302 -65.35 -15.13 31.46
C ILE A 302 -65.63 -14.01 30.44
N GLN A 303 -66.56 -14.23 29.51
CA GLN A 303 -67.33 -13.15 28.89
C GLN A 303 -68.71 -13.07 29.59
N PRO A 304 -69.14 -11.91 30.11
CA PRO A 304 -70.55 -11.70 30.42
C PRO A 304 -71.33 -11.60 29.09
N GLN A 305 -72.22 -12.57 28.86
CA GLN A 305 -72.93 -12.74 27.59
C GLN A 305 -73.89 -11.58 27.28
N VAL A 306 -74.08 -11.31 25.99
CA VAL A 306 -75.23 -10.55 25.47
C VAL A 306 -75.97 -11.46 24.49
N LEU A 307 -77.23 -11.77 24.80
CA LEU A 307 -78.10 -12.64 24.00
C LEU A 307 -79.44 -11.95 23.72
N ASP A 308 -79.84 -12.04 22.44
CA ASP A 308 -81.19 -11.96 21.87
C ASP A 308 -82.14 -10.76 22.14
N VAL A 309 -82.37 -9.97 21.08
CA VAL A 309 -83.63 -9.84 20.28
C VAL A 309 -84.98 -9.62 21.03
N PRO A 310 -85.96 -8.81 20.53
CA PRO A 310 -86.02 -7.89 19.37
C PRO A 310 -86.45 -6.44 19.70
N LEU A 311 -86.40 -5.54 18.70
CA LEU A 311 -87.38 -4.45 18.54
C LEU A 311 -87.52 -4.08 17.06
N ALA A 312 -88.72 -3.73 16.57
CA ALA A 312 -88.99 -3.52 15.14
C ALA A 312 -90.11 -2.50 14.83
N GLU A 313 -89.94 -1.78 13.71
CA GLU A 313 -90.95 -1.01 12.92
C GLU A 313 -91.62 0.21 13.61
N PRO A 314 -91.99 1.30 12.88
CA PRO A 314 -92.62 1.40 11.54
C PRO A 314 -91.64 1.76 10.40
N VAL A 315 -91.81 1.52 9.08
CA VAL A 315 -92.93 1.30 8.11
C VAL A 315 -93.14 2.49 7.13
N LEU A 316 -92.66 2.31 5.89
CA LEU A 316 -93.08 2.93 4.60
C LEU A 316 -92.89 4.46 4.38
N PRO A 317 -92.95 5.01 3.12
CA PRO A 317 -93.02 4.39 1.77
C PRO A 317 -92.03 4.97 0.69
N ALA A 318 -92.15 4.47 -0.55
CA ALA A 318 -91.83 5.14 -1.83
C ALA A 318 -93.03 4.89 -2.80
N PRO A 319 -93.15 5.41 -4.06
CA PRO A 319 -92.20 6.16 -4.93
C PRO A 319 -92.86 7.32 -5.78
N GLN A 320 -92.28 7.69 -6.95
CA GLN A 320 -92.84 8.48 -8.11
C GLN A 320 -92.77 10.04 -8.05
N SER A 321 -92.60 10.85 -9.14
CA SER A 321 -92.20 10.61 -10.56
C SER A 321 -91.97 11.89 -11.44
N ARG A 322 -90.94 11.91 -12.33
CA ARG A 322 -90.85 12.50 -13.72
C ARG A 322 -91.09 14.04 -13.99
N PRO A 323 -90.82 14.62 -15.20
CA PRO A 323 -89.77 14.39 -16.25
C PRO A 323 -89.18 15.67 -16.96
N ALA A 324 -88.16 15.48 -17.85
CA ALA A 324 -87.80 16.31 -19.06
C ALA A 324 -87.18 17.75 -18.88
N ALA A 325 -86.32 18.34 -19.76
CA ALA A 325 -85.57 17.89 -20.97
C ALA A 325 -84.18 18.63 -21.15
N PRO A 326 -83.70 19.11 -22.33
CA PRO A 326 -82.56 18.53 -23.08
C PRO A 326 -81.22 19.35 -23.09
N PRO A 327 -80.10 18.82 -23.64
CA PRO A 327 -78.73 19.35 -23.45
C PRO A 327 -78.07 20.02 -24.69
N PRO A 328 -76.90 20.68 -24.51
CA PRO A 328 -75.88 20.74 -25.57
C PRO A 328 -74.39 20.61 -25.14
N ILE A 329 -73.64 19.79 -25.90
CA ILE A 329 -72.25 20.00 -26.40
C ILE A 329 -71.05 20.01 -25.43
N GLN A 330 -69.93 19.43 -25.89
CA GLN A 330 -68.61 19.36 -25.23
C GLN A 330 -67.64 20.45 -25.74
N PRO A 331 -66.73 21.00 -24.91
CA PRO A 331 -65.50 21.65 -25.36
C PRO A 331 -64.35 20.62 -25.55
N PRO A 332 -63.40 20.84 -26.49
CA PRO A 332 -62.41 19.82 -26.90
C PRO A 332 -61.11 19.82 -26.09
N ARG A 333 -60.33 18.73 -26.23
CA ARG A 333 -58.92 18.68 -25.81
C ARG A 333 -58.07 19.61 -26.71
N PRO A 334 -57.17 20.46 -26.17
CA PRO A 334 -56.23 21.21 -26.99
C PRO A 334 -55.06 20.33 -27.46
N SER A 335 -54.96 20.11 -28.77
CA SER A 335 -53.74 19.62 -29.43
C SER A 335 -52.68 20.73 -29.55
N PRO A 336 -51.38 20.40 -29.69
CA PRO A 336 -50.33 21.41 -29.85
C PRO A 336 -50.39 22.12 -31.22
N ARG A 337 -49.77 23.31 -31.29
CA ARG A 337 -49.62 24.23 -32.45
C ARG A 337 -50.79 25.21 -32.72
N SER A 338 -50.86 26.28 -31.93
CA SER A 338 -51.29 27.65 -32.36
C SER A 338 -51.23 28.64 -31.20
N ARG A 339 -50.02 29.03 -30.78
CA ARG A 339 -49.84 30.09 -29.75
C ARG A 339 -48.49 30.82 -29.90
N GLN A 340 -48.11 31.06 -31.15
CA GLN A 340 -46.80 31.58 -31.57
C GLN A 340 -46.93 32.90 -32.37
N GLN A 341 -48.12 33.53 -32.39
CA GLN A 341 -48.35 34.80 -33.10
C GLN A 341 -49.11 35.83 -32.22
N ASP A 342 -49.98 35.40 -31.29
CA ASP A 342 -50.63 36.28 -30.29
C ASP A 342 -49.67 36.79 -29.17
N LYS A 343 -48.38 36.94 -29.48
CA LYS A 343 -47.33 37.38 -28.56
C LYS A 343 -46.52 38.58 -29.04
N GLU A 344 -46.80 39.09 -30.25
CA GLU A 344 -45.93 40.05 -30.92
C GLU A 344 -46.47 41.51 -30.80
N ASP A 345 -47.80 41.71 -30.74
CA ASP A 345 -48.44 43.04 -30.84
C ASP A 345 -48.78 43.74 -29.49
N ALA A 346 -48.17 43.36 -28.35
CA ALA A 346 -48.63 43.79 -27.02
C ALA A 346 -47.55 44.28 -26.02
N VAL A 347 -46.30 44.49 -26.43
CA VAL A 347 -45.20 44.91 -25.53
C VAL A 347 -44.41 46.14 -26.04
N GLU A 348 -44.75 46.71 -27.20
CA GLU A 348 -44.16 47.98 -27.62
C GLU A 348 -44.63 49.15 -26.72
N GLY A 349 -43.67 49.91 -26.18
CA GLY A 349 -43.92 51.28 -25.75
C GLY A 349 -44.01 51.60 -24.25
N ARG A 350 -43.21 50.99 -23.35
CA ARG A 350 -42.92 51.67 -22.04
C ARG A 350 -41.66 51.34 -21.22
N LEU A 351 -40.72 50.49 -21.68
CA LEU A 351 -39.56 50.09 -20.86
C LEU A 351 -38.36 51.08 -20.86
N TRP A 352 -38.31 52.04 -21.80
CA TRP A 352 -37.15 52.94 -21.96
C TRP A 352 -36.73 53.74 -20.71
N PRO A 353 -37.64 54.27 -19.85
CA PRO A 353 -37.25 55.02 -18.65
C PRO A 353 -36.41 54.21 -17.65
N VAL A 354 -36.64 52.88 -17.56
CA VAL A 354 -35.93 51.99 -16.62
C VAL A 354 -34.48 51.77 -17.06
N VAL A 355 -34.25 51.67 -18.38
CA VAL A 355 -32.90 51.52 -18.96
C VAL A 355 -32.06 52.77 -18.70
N VAL A 356 -32.63 53.96 -18.89
CA VAL A 356 -31.95 55.24 -18.62
C VAL A 356 -31.57 55.37 -17.14
N ALA A 357 -32.46 54.99 -16.22
CA ALA A 357 -32.18 55.02 -14.78
C ALA A 357 -31.04 54.06 -14.38
N LEU A 358 -31.01 52.85 -14.94
CA LEU A 358 -29.93 51.87 -14.70
C LEU A 358 -28.57 52.36 -15.22
N VAL A 359 -28.53 52.93 -16.42
CA VAL A 359 -27.29 53.48 -17.01
C VAL A 359 -26.75 54.65 -16.17
N LEU A 360 -27.62 55.57 -15.73
CA LEU A 360 -27.21 56.67 -14.84
C LEU A 360 -26.67 56.16 -13.50
N SER A 361 -27.31 55.16 -12.89
CA SER A 361 -26.85 54.57 -11.64
C SER A 361 -25.48 53.87 -11.79
N ALA A 362 -25.23 53.19 -12.91
CA ALA A 362 -23.93 52.59 -13.21
C ALA A 362 -22.81 53.64 -13.36
N VAL A 363 -23.07 54.74 -14.08
CA VAL A 363 -22.10 55.83 -14.26
C VAL A 363 -21.76 56.53 -12.93
N VAL A 364 -22.75 56.75 -12.07
CA VAL A 364 -22.52 57.31 -10.72
C VAL A 364 -21.70 56.34 -9.85
N GLY A 365 -21.97 55.04 -9.91
CA GLY A 365 -21.18 54.03 -9.20
C GLY A 365 -19.70 54.00 -9.64
N ILE A 366 -19.44 54.08 -10.94
CA ILE A 366 -18.08 54.07 -11.50
C ILE A 366 -17.29 55.32 -11.12
N THR A 367 -17.90 56.51 -11.22
CA THR A 367 -17.22 57.77 -10.87
C THR A 367 -16.92 57.89 -9.37
N LEU A 368 -17.85 57.45 -8.51
CA LEU A 368 -17.64 57.43 -7.06
C LEU A 368 -16.56 56.39 -6.65
N GLY A 369 -16.53 55.24 -7.31
CA GLY A 369 -15.49 54.21 -7.10
C GLY A 369 -14.08 54.70 -7.46
N TRP A 370 -13.92 55.36 -8.60
CA TRP A 370 -12.63 55.95 -9.00
C TRP A 370 -12.14 57.04 -8.02
N TRP A 371 -13.06 57.84 -7.46
CA TRP A 371 -12.70 58.87 -6.49
C TRP A 371 -12.26 58.29 -5.13
N LEU A 372 -12.90 57.20 -4.67
CA LEU A 372 -12.60 56.57 -3.38
C LEU A 372 -11.33 55.71 -3.38
N LEU A 373 -10.98 55.06 -4.50
CA LEU A 373 -9.77 54.21 -4.58
C LEU A 373 -8.48 54.99 -4.94
N GLY A 374 -8.57 56.29 -5.20
CA GLY A 374 -7.44 57.13 -5.66
C GLY A 374 -6.33 57.40 -4.65
N ARG A 375 -6.28 56.75 -3.46
CA ARG A 375 -5.28 57.02 -2.41
C ARG A 375 -4.70 55.76 -1.74
N GLY A 376 -3.71 55.18 -2.39
CA GLY A 376 -2.54 54.59 -1.73
C GLY A 376 -2.44 53.06 -1.72
N ARG A 377 -1.18 52.60 -1.82
CA ARG A 377 -0.70 51.20 -1.83
C ARG A 377 -1.06 50.38 -3.07
N THR A 378 -0.07 50.21 -3.94
CA THR A 378 -0.03 49.23 -5.02
C THR A 378 0.10 47.79 -4.45
N PRO A 379 -0.87 46.89 -4.68
CA PRO A 379 -0.60 45.46 -4.60
C PRO A 379 0.26 45.02 -5.81
N PRO A 380 1.03 43.92 -5.71
CA PRO A 380 1.72 43.35 -6.87
C PRO A 380 0.70 42.80 -7.89
N SER A 381 1.07 42.83 -9.17
CA SER A 381 0.17 42.43 -10.26
C SER A 381 -0.31 40.99 -10.12
N ALA A 382 -1.60 40.82 -9.85
CA ALA A 382 -2.32 39.64 -10.32
C ALA A 382 -2.26 39.68 -11.86
N GLY A 383 -1.39 38.87 -12.46
CA GLY A 383 -1.34 38.74 -13.91
C GLY A 383 -2.67 38.18 -14.38
N SER A 384 -3.37 38.91 -15.24
CA SER A 384 -4.54 38.41 -15.96
C SER A 384 -4.13 37.11 -16.65
N GLU A 385 -4.72 35.96 -16.28
CA GLU A 385 -4.56 34.76 -17.09
C GLU A 385 -5.05 35.11 -18.50
N PRO A 386 -4.23 34.96 -19.55
CA PRO A 386 -4.77 35.02 -20.89
C PRO A 386 -5.81 33.91 -21.00
N LEU A 387 -6.96 34.20 -21.60
CA LEU A 387 -7.81 33.17 -22.14
C LEU A 387 -6.97 32.42 -23.19
N LEU A 388 -6.42 31.28 -22.79
CA LEU A 388 -5.78 30.34 -23.70
C LEU A 388 -6.88 29.74 -24.58
N GLU A 389 -7.21 30.47 -25.65
CA GLU A 389 -7.75 29.86 -26.87
C GLU A 389 -6.84 28.69 -27.24
N VAL A 390 -7.41 27.50 -27.36
CA VAL A 390 -6.65 26.29 -27.66
C VAL A 390 -6.06 26.46 -29.06
N PRO A 391 -4.73 26.41 -29.24
CA PRO A 391 -4.13 26.60 -30.55
C PRO A 391 -4.62 25.50 -31.50
N ALA A 392 -4.98 25.90 -32.72
CA ALA A 392 -5.69 25.05 -33.69
C ALA A 392 -4.82 23.96 -34.37
N SER A 393 -3.82 23.43 -33.65
CA SER A 393 -2.86 22.42 -34.11
C SER A 393 -2.96 21.07 -33.38
N LEU A 394 -3.74 20.97 -32.29
CA LEU A 394 -4.01 19.70 -31.61
C LEU A 394 -5.13 18.93 -32.33
N PRO A 395 -5.02 17.60 -32.49
CA PRO A 395 -6.11 16.79 -33.05
C PRO A 395 -7.31 16.78 -32.08
N PRO A 396 -8.56 16.74 -32.58
CA PRO A 396 -9.75 16.98 -31.76
C PRO A 396 -9.88 16.06 -30.56
N ALA A 397 -9.49 14.78 -30.68
CA ALA A 397 -9.52 13.82 -29.58
C ALA A 397 -8.59 14.19 -28.40
N GLU A 398 -7.46 14.87 -28.64
CA GLU A 398 -6.59 15.37 -27.57
C GLU A 398 -7.21 16.59 -26.87
N VAL A 399 -7.93 17.44 -27.63
CA VAL A 399 -8.68 18.59 -27.08
C VAL A 399 -9.84 18.11 -26.20
N ASP A 400 -10.60 17.11 -26.67
CA ASP A 400 -11.69 16.48 -25.91
C ASP A 400 -11.18 15.86 -24.61
N GLN A 401 -10.08 15.09 -24.65
CA GLN A 401 -9.46 14.51 -23.44
C GLN A 401 -9.02 15.59 -22.46
N ARG A 402 -8.35 16.66 -22.93
CA ARG A 402 -7.90 17.75 -22.06
C ARG A 402 -9.09 18.50 -21.46
N GLN A 403 -10.18 18.68 -22.20
CA GLN A 403 -11.41 19.29 -21.68
C GLN A 403 -12.13 18.38 -20.67
N GLN A 404 -12.16 17.06 -20.88
CA GLN A 404 -12.69 16.08 -19.93
C GLN A 404 -11.93 16.11 -18.60
N LEU A 405 -10.59 16.10 -18.64
CA LEU A 405 -9.74 16.24 -17.44
C LEU A 405 -10.06 17.53 -16.67
N LEU A 406 -10.17 18.67 -17.36
CA LEU A 406 -10.49 19.97 -16.74
C LEU A 406 -11.92 20.01 -16.15
N ASN A 407 -12.88 19.36 -16.79
CA ASN A 407 -14.23 19.20 -16.26
C ASN A 407 -14.26 18.30 -15.01
N ARG A 408 -13.49 17.21 -15.00
CA ARG A 408 -13.40 16.28 -13.85
C ARG A 408 -12.65 16.90 -12.66
N LEU A 409 -11.56 17.64 -12.90
CA LEU A 409 -10.89 18.43 -11.85
C LEU A 409 -11.82 19.47 -11.21
N ARG A 410 -12.66 20.14 -12.02
CA ARG A 410 -13.69 21.08 -11.54
C ARG A 410 -14.74 20.37 -10.68
N ALA A 411 -15.22 19.19 -11.11
CA ALA A 411 -16.16 18.39 -10.34
C ALA A 411 -15.57 17.86 -9.02
N LEU A 412 -14.27 17.54 -8.99
CA LEU A 412 -13.53 17.11 -7.81
C LEU A 412 -13.08 18.29 -6.90
N GLN A 413 -13.37 19.53 -7.29
CA GLN A 413 -12.98 20.78 -6.60
C GLN A 413 -11.46 20.97 -6.40
N VAL A 414 -10.64 20.42 -7.31
CA VAL A 414 -9.16 20.47 -7.23
C VAL A 414 -8.61 21.73 -7.91
N ASN A 415 -7.61 22.38 -7.33
CA ASN A 415 -6.93 23.53 -7.95
C ASN A 415 -6.22 23.11 -9.25
N ARG A 416 -6.76 23.55 -10.40
CA ARG A 416 -6.22 23.30 -11.75
C ARG A 416 -4.74 23.68 -11.87
N GLY A 417 -4.37 24.86 -11.38
CA GLY A 417 -3.02 25.41 -11.54
C GLY A 417 -1.97 24.64 -10.74
N TRP A 418 -2.36 24.05 -9.61
CA TRP A 418 -1.53 23.10 -8.87
C TRP A 418 -1.47 21.73 -9.56
N PHE A 419 -2.62 21.17 -9.95
CA PHE A 419 -2.68 19.82 -10.52
C PHE A 419 -1.90 19.69 -11.83
N LEU A 420 -1.96 20.69 -12.72
CA LEU A 420 -1.14 20.68 -13.94
C LEU A 420 0.36 20.64 -13.61
N LYS A 421 0.81 21.48 -12.66
CA LYS A 421 2.20 21.46 -12.17
C LYS A 421 2.59 20.11 -11.57
N LEU A 422 1.67 19.40 -10.91
CA LEU A 422 1.90 18.05 -10.37
C LEU A 422 2.21 17.03 -11.46
N VAL A 423 1.43 17.03 -12.55
CA VAL A 423 1.69 16.17 -13.71
C VAL A 423 2.99 16.56 -14.40
N ASP A 424 3.21 17.86 -14.63
CA ASP A 424 4.43 18.42 -15.22
C ASP A 424 5.69 18.01 -14.43
N ALA A 425 5.69 18.21 -13.10
CA ALA A 425 6.82 17.86 -12.23
C ALA A 425 7.04 16.34 -12.15
N SER A 426 5.99 15.53 -12.34
CA SER A 426 6.10 14.07 -12.39
C SER A 426 6.71 13.60 -13.71
N LEU A 427 6.27 14.17 -14.84
CA LEU A 427 6.85 13.91 -16.15
C LEU A 427 8.34 14.32 -16.18
N LEU A 428 8.69 15.50 -15.65
CA LEU A 428 10.08 15.94 -15.58
C LEU A 428 10.96 15.08 -14.64
N ALA A 429 10.37 14.49 -13.60
CA ALA A 429 11.08 13.52 -12.75
C ALA A 429 11.27 12.15 -13.43
N GLN A 430 10.38 11.76 -14.35
CA GLN A 430 10.48 10.53 -15.13
C GLN A 430 11.41 10.67 -16.35
N PHE A 431 11.55 11.88 -16.92
CA PHE A 431 12.37 12.17 -18.11
C PHE A 431 13.43 13.26 -17.85
N PRO A 432 14.39 13.07 -16.92
CA PRO A 432 15.37 14.09 -16.54
C PRO A 432 16.28 14.53 -17.70
N GLU A 433 16.53 13.65 -18.68
CA GLU A 433 17.37 13.92 -19.85
C GLU A 433 16.88 15.12 -20.69
N ARG A 434 15.58 15.42 -20.69
CA ARG A 434 15.00 16.57 -21.42
C ARG A 434 15.30 17.93 -20.79
N ARG A 435 16.13 18.01 -19.74
CA ARG A 435 16.61 19.27 -19.10
C ARG A 435 15.49 20.24 -18.72
N GLY A 436 14.32 19.72 -18.30
CA GLY A 436 13.16 20.53 -17.91
C GLY A 436 12.18 20.89 -19.05
N ARG A 437 12.39 20.42 -20.30
CA ARG A 437 11.49 20.70 -21.42
C ARG A 437 10.19 19.88 -21.34
N LEU A 438 9.07 20.59 -21.10
CA LEU A 438 7.70 20.06 -21.19
C LEU A 438 7.29 19.75 -22.65
N PRO A 439 6.24 18.94 -22.87
CA PRO A 439 5.75 18.61 -24.22
C PRO A 439 5.22 19.85 -24.95
N ALA A 440 5.61 20.02 -26.22
CA ALA A 440 5.03 21.04 -27.09
C ALA A 440 3.78 20.52 -27.84
N ASP A 441 3.02 21.44 -28.44
CA ASP A 441 1.89 21.14 -29.34
C ASP A 441 2.34 20.72 -30.75
N SER A 442 3.60 20.30 -30.94
CA SER A 442 4.14 19.78 -32.20
C SER A 442 3.77 18.30 -32.40
N LEU A 443 3.76 17.83 -33.65
CA LEU A 443 3.51 16.41 -33.94
C LEU A 443 4.61 15.48 -33.36
N GLU A 444 5.84 15.98 -33.22
CA GLU A 444 6.99 15.24 -32.66
C GLU A 444 6.83 14.93 -31.17
N ASP A 445 6.20 15.82 -30.39
CA ASP A 445 5.98 15.65 -28.96
C ASP A 445 4.66 14.90 -28.63
N ALA A 446 3.92 14.40 -29.64
CA ALA A 446 2.66 13.66 -29.44
C ALA A 446 2.80 12.41 -28.53
N PRO A 447 3.87 11.59 -28.60
CA PRO A 447 4.08 10.49 -27.64
C PRO A 447 4.25 10.99 -26.21
N PHE A 448 4.87 12.16 -26.01
CA PHE A 448 5.06 12.75 -24.68
C PHE A 448 3.76 13.36 -24.14
N ARG A 449 2.89 13.91 -24.99
CA ARG A 449 1.52 14.31 -24.58
C ARG A 449 0.67 13.10 -24.18
N LYS A 450 0.82 11.95 -24.84
CA LYS A 450 0.16 10.69 -24.41
C LYS A 450 0.62 10.25 -23.02
N VAL A 451 1.93 10.26 -22.73
CA VAL A 451 2.45 9.93 -21.39
C VAL A 451 2.02 10.97 -20.33
N TRP A 452 1.96 12.26 -20.69
CA TRP A 452 1.41 13.30 -19.81
C TRP A 452 -0.07 13.03 -19.48
N ASN A 453 -0.90 12.64 -20.45
CA ASN A 453 -2.32 12.28 -20.22
C ASN A 453 -2.45 11.02 -19.33
N GLU A 454 -1.59 10.02 -19.52
CA GLU A 454 -1.57 8.80 -18.69
C GLU A 454 -1.18 9.11 -17.24
N LEU A 455 -0.14 9.92 -17.02
CA LEU A 455 0.23 10.44 -15.70
C LEU A 455 -0.88 11.31 -15.08
N ALA A 456 -1.62 12.07 -15.88
CA ALA A 456 -2.72 12.89 -15.40
C ALA A 456 -3.87 12.04 -14.84
N GLU A 457 -4.31 10.99 -15.52
CA GLU A 457 -5.34 10.07 -15.00
C GLU A 457 -4.83 9.29 -13.77
N GLU A 458 -3.56 8.86 -13.74
CA GLU A 458 -2.97 8.24 -12.54
C GLU A 458 -3.04 9.17 -11.31
N TRP A 459 -2.66 10.44 -11.45
CA TRP A 459 -2.75 11.42 -10.36
C TRP A 459 -4.18 11.78 -10.01
N LEU A 460 -5.09 11.77 -10.99
CA LEU A 460 -6.51 12.05 -10.78
C LEU A 460 -7.15 10.98 -9.88
N VAL A 461 -6.87 9.69 -10.14
CA VAL A 461 -7.32 8.56 -9.29
C VAL A 461 -6.75 8.67 -7.87
N ARG A 462 -5.47 9.05 -7.71
CA ARG A 462 -4.84 9.26 -6.39
C ARG A 462 -5.52 10.41 -5.63
N VAL A 463 -5.81 11.53 -6.28
CA VAL A 463 -6.49 12.70 -5.66
C VAL A 463 -7.97 12.42 -5.39
N GLU A 464 -8.64 11.62 -6.23
CA GLU A 464 -10.04 11.21 -6.05
C GLU A 464 -10.22 10.33 -4.79
N SER A 465 -9.19 9.61 -4.35
CA SER A 465 -9.21 8.84 -3.09
C SER A 465 -9.28 9.68 -1.80
N LEU A 466 -8.92 10.97 -1.86
CA LEU A 466 -8.93 11.87 -0.70
C LEU A 466 -10.35 12.31 -0.32
N PRO A 467 -10.63 12.63 0.96
CA PRO A 467 -11.82 13.36 1.37
C PRO A 467 -11.97 14.70 0.65
N LEU A 468 -13.21 15.10 0.30
CA LEU A 468 -13.51 16.33 -0.42
C LEU A 468 -12.90 17.59 0.22
N GLN A 469 -12.96 17.68 1.56
CA GLN A 469 -12.41 18.78 2.36
C GLN A 469 -10.88 18.98 2.18
N LEU A 470 -10.16 17.93 1.82
CA LEU A 470 -8.72 17.99 1.54
C LEU A 470 -8.47 18.29 0.06
N ARG A 471 -9.27 17.72 -0.86
CA ARG A 471 -9.19 18.04 -2.30
C ARG A 471 -9.35 19.54 -2.56
N SER A 472 -10.30 20.19 -1.89
CA SER A 472 -10.56 21.63 -2.01
C SER A 472 -9.47 22.53 -1.42
N LYS A 473 -8.48 21.98 -0.71
CA LYS A 473 -7.29 22.70 -0.21
C LYS A 473 -6.02 22.44 -1.03
N LEU A 474 -6.01 21.42 -1.90
CA LEU A 474 -4.81 21.06 -2.67
C LEU A 474 -4.42 22.22 -3.61
N GLY A 475 -3.27 22.82 -3.36
CA GLY A 475 -2.77 24.03 -4.03
C GLY A 475 -2.65 25.22 -3.09
N ASP A 476 -3.40 25.24 -1.98
CA ASP A 476 -3.47 26.34 -1.02
C ASP A 476 -2.88 25.98 0.37
N PHE A 477 -2.47 24.72 0.59
CA PHE A 477 -1.75 24.33 1.82
C PHE A 477 -0.42 25.08 1.93
N ASN A 478 -0.10 25.53 3.14
CA ASN A 478 1.12 26.25 3.45
C ASN A 478 1.89 25.58 4.61
N SER A 479 3.15 25.97 4.84
CA SER A 479 3.95 25.35 5.91
C SER A 479 3.43 25.68 7.31
N ALA A 480 2.75 26.82 7.50
CA ALA A 480 2.21 27.22 8.79
C ALA A 480 1.04 26.32 9.24
N ASP A 481 0.27 25.72 8.31
CA ASP A 481 -0.76 24.71 8.63
C ASP A 481 -0.12 23.50 9.34
N TRP A 482 0.95 22.97 8.73
CA TRP A 482 1.73 21.87 9.31
C TRP A 482 2.41 22.29 10.62
N GLU A 483 3.09 23.44 10.64
CA GLU A 483 3.81 23.92 11.82
C GLU A 483 2.88 24.23 13.00
N ALA A 484 1.64 24.68 12.74
CA ALA A 484 0.63 24.90 13.78
C ALA A 484 0.18 23.56 14.38
N GLN A 485 -0.14 22.56 13.55
CA GLN A 485 -0.52 21.23 14.01
C GLN A 485 0.65 20.51 14.72
N GLN A 486 1.86 20.61 14.19
CA GLN A 486 3.07 20.08 14.81
C GLN A 486 3.35 20.74 16.17
N ARG A 487 3.19 22.07 16.31
CA ARG A 487 3.31 22.77 17.60
C ARG A 487 2.22 22.36 18.59
N ARG A 488 0.97 22.23 18.15
CA ARG A 488 -0.16 21.77 18.97
C ARG A 488 0.08 20.38 19.56
N LEU A 489 0.64 19.46 18.78
CA LEU A 489 0.93 18.09 19.21
C LEU A 489 2.24 17.99 20.02
N ALA A 490 3.25 18.82 19.70
CA ALA A 490 4.46 18.92 20.53
C ALA A 490 4.15 19.45 21.94
N ALA A 491 3.20 20.39 22.08
CA ALA A 491 2.70 20.85 23.37
C ALA A 491 1.98 19.76 24.19
N GLN A 492 1.66 18.61 23.59
CA GLN A 492 1.13 17.42 24.26
C GLN A 492 2.22 16.37 24.56
N GLY A 493 3.50 16.76 24.46
CA GLY A 493 4.65 15.91 24.77
C GLY A 493 5.07 14.95 23.66
N LEU A 494 4.70 15.20 22.41
CA LEU A 494 5.09 14.37 21.25
C LEU A 494 6.31 14.94 20.52
N SER A 495 7.20 14.07 20.03
CA SER A 495 8.34 14.52 19.24
C SER A 495 7.95 14.90 17.81
N PRO A 496 8.40 16.07 17.30
CA PRO A 496 8.29 16.43 15.89
C PRO A 496 8.92 15.42 14.92
N ALA A 497 9.89 14.61 15.34
CA ALA A 497 10.46 13.55 14.50
C ALA A 497 9.44 12.41 14.28
N VAL A 498 8.83 11.92 15.37
CA VAL A 498 7.84 10.83 15.34
C VAL A 498 6.60 11.23 14.53
N LEU A 499 6.12 12.47 14.69
CA LEU A 499 5.00 13.00 13.91
C LEU A 499 5.31 13.03 12.40
N ARG A 500 6.51 13.44 12.00
CA ARG A 500 6.94 13.43 10.58
C ARG A 500 7.10 12.02 10.01
N GLN A 501 7.58 11.07 10.81
CA GLN A 501 7.71 9.67 10.38
C GLN A 501 6.36 8.99 10.21
N LEU A 502 5.41 9.22 11.14
CA LEU A 502 4.03 8.75 11.00
C LEU A 502 3.38 9.28 9.71
N VAL A 503 3.41 10.60 9.52
CA VAL A 503 2.79 11.26 8.36
C VAL A 503 3.44 10.85 7.04
N SER A 504 4.78 10.71 7.00
CA SER A 504 5.44 10.23 5.78
C SER A 504 5.12 8.76 5.50
N GLY A 505 4.89 7.95 6.54
CA GLY A 505 4.44 6.57 6.44
C GLY A 505 3.04 6.42 5.84
N SER A 506 2.11 7.33 6.13
CA SER A 506 0.77 7.34 5.49
C SER A 506 0.78 8.02 4.11
N ALA A 507 1.59 9.07 3.94
CA ALA A 507 1.77 9.74 2.65
C ALA A 507 2.34 8.81 1.56
N GLN A 508 3.05 7.74 1.94
CA GLN A 508 3.59 6.73 1.03
C GLN A 508 2.53 6.13 0.08
N ASN A 509 1.26 6.03 0.50
CA ASN A 509 0.15 5.53 -0.32
C ASN A 509 -0.24 6.50 -1.45
N LEU A 510 -0.03 7.81 -1.25
CA LEU A 510 -0.28 8.86 -2.23
C LEU A 510 0.98 9.23 -3.02
N LEU A 511 2.16 8.97 -2.45
CA LEU A 511 3.48 9.34 -2.98
C LEU A 511 4.41 8.10 -3.06
N PRO A 512 4.07 7.10 -3.89
CA PRO A 512 4.90 5.90 -4.04
C PRO A 512 6.29 6.22 -4.59
N GLY A 513 7.27 5.36 -4.31
CA GLY A 513 8.63 5.44 -4.87
C GLY A 513 9.58 6.45 -4.21
N ARG A 514 9.16 7.19 -3.17
CA ARG A 514 10.06 8.06 -2.37
C ARG A 514 10.35 7.46 -0.99
N SER A 515 11.48 7.84 -0.39
CA SER A 515 11.84 7.49 0.99
C SER A 515 11.11 8.42 1.97
N GLY A 516 10.22 7.86 2.79
CA GLY A 516 9.37 8.60 3.75
C GLY A 516 10.10 9.16 4.98
N GLN A 517 11.21 9.88 4.78
CA GLN A 517 11.97 10.56 5.84
C GLN A 517 12.08 12.08 5.61
N THR A 518 11.80 12.58 4.41
CA THR A 518 11.90 14.00 4.06
C THR A 518 10.59 14.54 3.50
N ILE A 519 10.27 15.80 3.82
CA ILE A 519 9.12 16.51 3.24
C ILE A 519 9.43 16.79 1.75
N PRO A 520 8.59 16.39 0.79
CA PRO A 520 8.87 16.55 -0.62
C PRO A 520 8.86 18.03 -1.07
N PRO A 521 9.48 18.35 -2.21
CA PRO A 521 9.37 19.67 -2.82
C PRO A 521 7.95 19.94 -3.33
N GLU A 522 7.65 21.20 -3.63
CA GLU A 522 6.47 21.51 -4.46
C GLU A 522 6.61 20.84 -5.84
N PRO A 523 5.50 20.42 -6.47
CA PRO A 523 4.10 20.50 -6.02
C PRO A 523 3.64 19.30 -5.18
N LEU A 524 4.48 18.27 -5.03
CA LEU A 524 4.18 17.01 -4.32
C LEU A 524 3.93 17.23 -2.82
N ARG A 525 4.45 18.33 -2.25
CA ARG A 525 4.26 18.74 -0.86
C ARG A 525 2.79 18.91 -0.47
N GLN A 526 1.94 19.39 -1.37
CA GLN A 526 0.50 19.54 -1.13
C GLN A 526 -0.17 18.21 -0.79
N LEU A 527 0.22 17.10 -1.45
CA LEU A 527 -0.26 15.76 -1.11
C LEU A 527 0.28 15.26 0.24
N TRP A 528 1.52 15.60 0.59
CA TRP A 528 2.09 15.29 1.91
C TRP A 528 1.35 16.06 3.02
N TYR A 529 0.97 17.33 2.79
CA TYR A 529 0.13 18.10 3.72
C TYR A 529 -1.30 17.57 3.82
N ALA A 530 -1.91 17.11 2.73
CA ALA A 530 -3.21 16.43 2.78
C ALA A 530 -3.14 15.12 3.59
N ALA A 531 -2.12 14.29 3.37
CA ALA A 531 -1.85 13.11 4.17
C ALA A 531 -1.61 13.45 5.65
N ALA A 532 -0.91 14.54 5.93
CA ALA A 532 -0.66 15.06 7.27
C ALA A 532 -1.96 15.42 7.98
N GLU A 533 -2.83 16.20 7.34
CA GLU A 533 -4.11 16.58 7.94
C GLU A 533 -5.00 15.36 8.18
N GLN A 534 -5.15 14.45 7.21
CA GLN A 534 -5.93 13.21 7.36
C GLN A 534 -5.42 12.32 8.52
N THR A 535 -4.10 12.14 8.61
CA THR A 535 -3.47 11.28 9.62
C THR A 535 -3.55 11.91 11.01
N LEU A 536 -3.34 13.23 11.13
CA LEU A 536 -3.38 13.92 12.42
C LEU A 536 -4.82 14.26 12.88
N GLN A 537 -5.82 14.23 12.01
CA GLN A 537 -7.24 14.24 12.40
C GLN A 537 -7.68 12.89 13.00
N SER A 538 -7.10 11.77 12.55
CA SER A 538 -7.41 10.42 13.08
C SER A 538 -6.55 10.01 14.27
N LEU A 539 -5.42 10.68 14.50
CA LEU A 539 -4.51 10.44 15.62
C LEU A 539 -5.23 10.63 16.98
N ARG A 540 -5.35 9.54 17.74
CA ARG A 540 -5.71 9.59 19.16
C ARG A 540 -4.46 9.47 20.03
N ILE A 541 -4.40 10.28 21.09
CA ILE A 541 -3.29 10.37 22.03
C ILE A 541 -3.80 9.98 23.41
N GLU A 542 -3.11 9.08 24.08
CA GLU A 542 -3.53 8.50 25.36
C GLU A 542 -2.30 8.31 26.24
N SER A 543 -2.12 9.20 27.24
CA SER A 543 -0.90 9.17 28.07
C SER A 543 -1.01 8.12 29.16
N ILE A 544 -0.05 7.21 29.21
CA ILE A 544 -0.04 6.09 30.16
C ILE A 544 1.13 6.27 31.13
N GLU A 545 0.89 6.07 32.43
CA GLU A 545 1.92 6.07 33.46
C GLU A 545 2.18 4.64 33.91
N ALA A 546 3.44 4.19 33.84
CA ALA A 546 3.89 2.87 34.28
C ALA A 546 4.20 2.88 35.78
N ALA A 547 3.65 1.93 36.53
CA ALA A 547 3.85 1.82 37.98
C ALA A 547 5.05 0.92 38.33
N PRO A 548 5.80 1.21 39.41
CA PRO A 548 6.81 0.30 39.95
C PRO A 548 6.20 -1.06 40.33
N GLY A 549 6.76 -2.15 39.81
CA GLY A 549 6.41 -3.54 40.16
C GLY A 549 5.02 -4.04 39.76
N VAL A 550 4.06 -3.16 39.45
CA VAL A 550 2.67 -3.52 39.11
C VAL A 550 2.45 -3.40 37.60
N ALA A 551 1.99 -4.49 36.97
CA ALA A 551 1.63 -4.48 35.56
C ALA A 551 0.26 -3.80 35.34
N ARG A 552 0.27 -2.65 34.65
CA ARG A 552 -0.92 -1.89 34.25
C ARG A 552 -1.33 -2.29 32.84
N VAL A 553 -2.58 -2.70 32.66
CA VAL A 553 -3.14 -3.05 31.34
C VAL A 553 -3.99 -1.89 30.80
N VAL A 554 -3.85 -1.58 29.51
CA VAL A 554 -4.62 -0.55 28.78
C VAL A 554 -5.04 -1.12 27.43
N SER A 555 -6.33 -1.01 27.07
CA SER A 555 -6.86 -1.51 25.79
C SER A 555 -7.47 -0.39 24.95
N ALA A 556 -7.21 -0.40 23.65
CA ALA A 556 -7.55 0.70 22.74
C ALA A 556 -7.86 0.20 21.32
N GLN A 557 -8.86 0.81 20.66
CA GLN A 557 -9.18 0.52 19.25
C GLN A 557 -8.36 1.39 18.29
N ILE A 558 -7.83 0.80 17.22
CA ILE A 558 -7.19 1.49 16.10
C ILE A 558 -7.97 1.15 14.81
N GLU A 559 -8.40 2.18 14.09
CA GLU A 559 -9.20 2.04 12.87
C GLU A 559 -8.41 1.43 11.70
N ALA A 560 -9.10 0.97 10.66
CA ALA A 560 -8.49 0.44 9.44
C ALA A 560 -7.57 1.49 8.78
N GLY A 561 -6.33 1.12 8.45
CA GLY A 561 -5.32 2.05 7.92
C GLY A 561 -4.87 3.16 8.90
N GLY A 562 -5.38 3.18 10.13
CA GLY A 562 -5.16 4.23 11.11
C GLY A 562 -3.89 4.05 11.96
N ALA A 563 -3.60 5.05 12.79
CA ALA A 563 -2.52 5.00 13.77
C ALA A 563 -2.95 5.61 15.11
N ARG A 564 -2.39 5.08 16.21
CA ARG A 564 -2.54 5.61 17.57
C ARG A 564 -1.16 5.72 18.22
N LEU A 565 -0.95 6.77 19.01
CA LEU A 565 0.33 7.05 19.66
C LEU A 565 0.13 7.19 21.17
N PHE A 566 0.85 6.37 21.93
CA PHE A 566 0.79 6.30 23.38
C PHE A 566 2.08 6.88 23.98
N PRO A 567 2.07 8.13 24.49
CA PRO A 567 3.16 8.63 25.32
C PRO A 567 3.14 7.95 26.69
N ILE A 568 4.17 7.16 26.96
CA ILE A 568 4.36 6.38 28.19
C ILE A 568 5.32 7.15 29.10
N ARG A 569 4.88 7.49 30.32
CA ARG A 569 5.75 8.03 31.38
C ARG A 569 6.27 6.91 32.28
N VAL A 570 7.57 6.93 32.55
CA VAL A 570 8.33 5.91 33.28
C VAL A 570 9.07 6.58 34.45
N PRO A 571 9.04 6.01 35.68
CA PRO A 571 9.82 6.53 36.80
C PRO A 571 11.34 6.55 36.49
N PRO A 572 12.06 7.64 36.82
CA PRO A 572 13.47 7.77 36.49
C PRO A 572 14.32 6.67 37.15
N GLY A 573 15.24 6.08 36.39
CA GLY A 573 16.12 5.00 36.84
C GLY A 573 15.54 3.58 36.78
N TYR A 574 14.24 3.43 36.47
CA TYR A 574 13.60 2.13 36.27
C TYR A 574 13.74 1.65 34.82
N ARG A 575 13.57 0.34 34.62
CA ARG A 575 13.43 -0.31 33.31
C ARG A 575 11.95 -0.39 32.92
N LEU A 576 11.61 -0.25 31.64
CA LEU A 576 10.24 -0.42 31.16
C LEU A 576 10.06 -1.81 30.52
N ALA A 577 9.26 -2.66 31.15
CA ALA A 577 8.70 -3.85 30.51
C ALA A 577 7.36 -3.49 29.86
N LEU A 578 7.25 -3.66 28.55
CA LEU A 578 6.12 -3.30 27.71
C LEU A 578 5.69 -4.49 26.86
N GLY A 579 4.63 -5.19 27.28
CA GLY A 579 3.94 -6.18 26.46
C GLY A 579 2.94 -5.52 25.53
N VAL A 580 3.00 -5.79 24.22
CA VAL A 580 2.08 -5.25 23.23
C VAL A 580 1.41 -6.38 22.47
N ASN A 581 0.08 -6.50 22.61
CA ASN A 581 -0.74 -7.55 21.99
C ASN A 581 -1.85 -6.93 21.13
N GLY A 582 -2.15 -7.49 19.96
CA GLY A 582 -3.17 -6.95 19.06
C GLY A 582 -3.29 -7.75 17.77
N SER A 583 -3.84 -7.14 16.71
CA SER A 583 -3.94 -7.79 15.39
C SER A 583 -2.55 -8.02 14.76
N PRO A 584 -2.28 -9.16 14.08
CA PRO A 584 -1.05 -9.40 13.32
C PRO A 584 -0.80 -8.43 12.14
N LEU A 585 -1.80 -7.58 11.81
CA LEU A 585 -1.69 -6.52 10.82
C LEU A 585 -1.32 -5.16 11.46
N MET A 586 -1.10 -5.11 12.78
CA MET A 586 -0.52 -3.94 13.44
C MET A 586 1.00 -4.03 13.50
N GLN A 587 1.65 -2.87 13.35
CA GLN A 587 3.08 -2.69 13.55
C GLN A 587 3.33 -1.64 14.63
N MET A 588 4.38 -1.82 15.45
CA MET A 588 4.83 -0.82 16.43
C MET A 588 6.18 -0.21 16.05
N SER A 589 6.45 0.99 16.56
CA SER A 589 7.79 1.57 16.75
C SER A 589 7.86 2.20 18.15
N LEU A 590 9.03 2.17 18.79
CA LEU A 590 9.28 2.91 20.04
C LEU A 590 10.34 3.98 19.84
N TYR A 591 10.10 5.14 20.46
CA TYR A 591 10.99 6.29 20.44
C TYR A 591 11.19 6.84 21.85
N ASP A 592 12.29 7.54 22.09
CA ASP A 592 12.52 8.29 23.31
C ASP A 592 11.73 9.62 23.32
N SER A 593 12.01 10.48 24.31
CA SER A 593 11.47 11.84 24.37
C SER A 593 11.96 12.76 23.24
N SER A 594 13.16 12.55 22.69
CA SER A 594 13.67 13.36 21.56
C SER A 594 13.07 12.94 20.21
N GLY A 595 12.63 11.69 20.08
CA GLY A 595 12.20 11.07 18.83
C GLY A 595 13.29 10.24 18.13
N ALA A 596 14.40 9.95 18.83
CA ALA A 596 15.34 8.91 18.45
C ALA A 596 14.67 7.53 18.58
N LEU A 597 15.02 6.62 17.66
CA LEU A 597 14.42 5.30 17.55
C LEU A 597 15.01 4.36 18.62
N LEU A 598 14.17 3.86 19.53
CA LEU A 598 14.54 2.87 20.55
C LEU A 598 14.31 1.43 20.06
N GLU A 599 13.19 1.19 19.38
CA GLU A 599 12.90 -0.09 18.71
C GLU A 599 12.42 0.16 17.28
N PRO A 600 12.97 -0.56 16.27
CA PRO A 600 12.57 -0.40 14.89
C PRO A 600 11.15 -0.88 14.62
N ARG A 601 10.55 -0.29 13.57
CA ARG A 601 9.21 -0.62 13.07
C ARG A 601 9.10 -2.12 12.80
N GLY A 602 8.20 -2.80 13.51
CA GLY A 602 8.08 -4.25 13.43
C GLY A 602 6.80 -4.80 14.09
N PRO A 603 6.67 -6.13 14.20
CA PRO A 603 5.49 -6.77 14.75
C PRO A 603 5.30 -6.45 16.25
N LEU A 604 4.06 -6.57 16.71
CA LEU A 604 3.72 -6.49 18.12
C LEU A 604 4.45 -7.61 18.90
N ARG A 605 5.12 -7.23 19.99
CA ARG A 605 6.02 -8.08 20.78
C ARG A 605 6.09 -7.57 22.22
N VAL A 606 6.72 -8.34 23.11
CA VAL A 606 7.16 -7.82 24.41
C VAL A 606 8.52 -7.16 24.22
N VAL A 607 8.66 -5.94 24.72
CA VAL A 607 9.91 -5.16 24.72
C VAL A 607 10.29 -4.87 26.17
N THR A 608 11.56 -5.08 26.52
CA THR A 608 12.11 -4.67 27.82
C THR A 608 13.23 -3.65 27.57
N LEU A 609 12.92 -2.37 27.77
CA LEU A 609 13.90 -1.30 27.62
C LEU A 609 14.84 -1.27 28.84
N GLY A 610 16.09 -0.87 28.61
CA GLY A 610 17.13 -0.74 29.63
C GLY A 610 16.86 0.41 30.61
N LYS A 611 17.91 0.87 31.30
CA LYS A 611 17.84 2.10 32.11
C LYS A 611 17.64 3.28 31.15
N LEU A 612 16.44 3.88 31.18
CA LEU A 612 16.12 5.05 30.36
C LEU A 612 16.69 6.31 31.03
N GLU A 613 17.35 7.17 30.23
CA GLU A 613 17.81 8.48 30.68
C GLU A 613 16.67 9.52 30.71
N SER A 614 15.66 9.34 29.84
CA SER A 614 14.44 10.14 29.80
C SER A 614 13.26 9.42 30.46
N SER A 615 12.45 10.16 31.20
CA SER A 615 11.25 9.65 31.90
C SER A 615 10.03 9.47 30.99
N GLN A 616 10.19 9.56 29.67
CA GLN A 616 9.10 9.46 28.69
C GLN A 616 9.54 8.73 27.42
N VAL A 617 8.73 7.74 27.02
CA VAL A 617 8.85 6.93 25.81
C VAL A 617 7.60 7.15 24.95
N GLN A 618 7.72 7.11 23.62
CA GLN A 618 6.60 7.26 22.69
C GLN A 618 6.42 5.96 21.91
N LEU A 619 5.34 5.23 22.20
CA LEU A 619 4.92 4.05 21.43
C LEU A 619 4.00 4.50 20.30
N LEU A 620 4.44 4.33 19.05
CA LEU A 620 3.60 4.49 17.87
C LEU A 620 3.09 3.12 17.42
N VAL A 621 1.79 3.02 17.10
CA VAL A 621 1.21 1.81 16.50
C VAL A 621 0.38 2.18 15.28
N ASN A 622 0.64 1.49 14.17
CA ASN A 622 -0.09 1.59 12.90
C ASN A 622 -0.87 0.29 12.67
N ASN A 623 -2.12 0.39 12.19
CA ASN A 623 -2.93 -0.74 11.75
C ASN A 623 -2.95 -0.78 10.21
N GLU A 624 -2.26 -1.75 9.61
CA GLU A 624 -2.25 -1.98 8.16
C GLU A 624 -3.44 -2.86 7.70
N GLY A 625 -4.32 -3.24 8.62
CA GLY A 625 -5.52 -4.02 8.35
C GLY A 625 -6.66 -3.20 7.73
N VAL A 626 -7.51 -3.89 6.97
CA VAL A 626 -8.72 -3.35 6.32
C VAL A 626 -9.92 -3.22 7.28
N ALA A 627 -9.75 -3.54 8.56
CA ALA A 627 -10.77 -3.47 9.60
C ALA A 627 -10.21 -2.82 10.87
N PRO A 628 -11.05 -2.16 11.70
CA PRO A 628 -10.66 -1.73 13.03
C PRO A 628 -10.25 -2.93 13.90
N ALA A 629 -9.24 -2.74 14.74
CA ALA A 629 -8.74 -3.78 15.62
C ALA A 629 -8.35 -3.24 16.99
N MET A 630 -8.47 -4.09 18.01
CA MET A 630 -8.07 -3.78 19.38
C MET A 630 -6.57 -4.03 19.59
N ILE A 631 -5.92 -3.14 20.33
CA ILE A 631 -4.60 -3.34 20.93
C ILE A 631 -4.74 -3.37 22.46
N THR A 632 -3.95 -4.19 23.11
CA THR A 632 -3.82 -4.30 24.57
C THR A 632 -2.35 -4.15 24.94
N LEU A 633 -2.05 -3.12 25.73
CA LEU A 633 -0.74 -2.79 26.27
C LEU A 633 -0.66 -3.27 27.71
N SER A 634 0.46 -3.86 28.11
CA SER A 634 0.77 -4.23 29.49
C SER A 634 2.11 -3.58 29.88
N LEU A 635 2.10 -2.69 30.87
CA LEU A 635 3.23 -1.84 31.23
C LEU A 635 3.63 -2.07 32.69
N ARG A 636 4.90 -2.34 32.95
CA ARG A 636 5.46 -2.46 34.31
C ARG A 636 6.82 -1.75 34.37
N ALA A 637 7.04 -0.96 35.42
CA ALA A 637 8.34 -0.37 35.69
C ALA A 637 9.12 -1.27 36.66
N ASP A 638 10.20 -1.88 36.19
CA ASP A 638 11.03 -2.79 36.98
C ASP A 638 12.26 -2.06 37.53
N ALA A 639 12.58 -2.29 38.80
CA ALA A 639 13.81 -1.78 39.38
C ALA A 639 15.03 -2.42 38.67
N PRO A 640 16.16 -1.70 38.53
CA PRO A 640 17.40 -2.33 38.09
C PRO A 640 17.78 -3.44 39.08
N PRO A 641 18.34 -4.58 38.62
CA PRO A 641 18.85 -5.60 39.53
C PRO A 641 19.97 -4.99 40.39
N PRO A 642 20.13 -5.44 41.65
CA PRO A 642 21.28 -5.05 42.45
C PRO A 642 22.56 -5.47 41.73
N GLU A 643 23.60 -4.63 41.83
CA GLU A 643 24.92 -5.01 41.31
C GLU A 643 25.39 -6.29 42.01
N PRO A 644 25.96 -7.27 41.29
CA PRO A 644 26.51 -8.46 41.91
C PRO A 644 27.63 -8.02 42.88
N PRO A 645 27.72 -8.61 44.09
CA PRO A 645 28.82 -8.31 44.99
C PRO A 645 30.13 -8.63 44.28
N ALA A 646 31.10 -7.72 44.37
CA ALA A 646 32.40 -7.87 43.72
C ALA A 646 33.03 -9.22 44.10
N ALA A 647 33.46 -9.98 43.09
CA ALA A 647 34.03 -11.29 43.30
C ALA A 647 35.26 -11.20 44.24
N PRO A 648 35.45 -12.17 45.16
CA PRO A 648 36.66 -12.21 45.96
C PRO A 648 37.90 -12.21 45.06
N VAL A 649 38.85 -11.31 45.32
CA VAL A 649 40.11 -11.28 44.56
C VAL A 649 40.89 -12.55 44.89
N GLU A 650 41.02 -13.44 43.91
CA GLU A 650 41.76 -14.68 44.06
C GLU A 650 43.26 -14.38 44.10
N VAL A 651 43.83 -14.36 45.31
CA VAL A 651 45.24 -14.01 45.54
C VAL A 651 46.13 -15.15 45.08
N VAL A 652 46.68 -15.03 43.87
CA VAL A 652 47.76 -15.89 43.37
C VAL A 652 49.06 -15.51 44.11
N PRO A 653 49.66 -16.43 44.90
CA PRO A 653 50.85 -16.11 45.68
C PRO A 653 52.13 -16.38 44.87
N GLY A 654 52.68 -15.35 44.22
CA GLY A 654 53.95 -15.49 43.49
C GLY A 654 54.46 -14.22 42.84
N GLU A 655 55.57 -13.70 43.38
CA GLU A 655 56.49 -12.66 42.88
C GLU A 655 56.29 -11.21 43.39
N PRO A 656 57.40 -10.43 43.55
CA PRO A 656 57.51 -9.49 44.66
C PRO A 656 57.05 -8.05 44.36
N VAL A 657 56.69 -7.35 45.45
CA VAL A 657 56.30 -5.94 45.46
C VAL A 657 57.53 -5.04 45.63
N GLU A 658 57.57 -3.95 44.87
CA GLU A 658 58.23 -2.71 45.31
C GLU A 658 57.26 -1.52 45.12
N VAL A 659 57.35 -0.51 45.99
CA VAL A 659 56.27 0.49 46.24
C VAL A 659 56.63 1.86 45.63
N PRO A 660 55.65 2.78 45.43
CA PRO A 660 55.54 3.86 46.42
C PRO A 660 54.14 4.46 46.69
N ALA A 661 53.88 4.67 48.00
CA ALA A 661 53.21 5.83 48.63
C ALA A 661 51.70 6.15 48.43
N THR A 662 51.10 6.78 49.44
CA THR A 662 49.64 7.01 49.62
C THR A 662 49.37 8.22 50.57
N PRO A 663 48.10 8.61 50.83
CA PRO A 663 47.23 9.59 50.13
C PRO A 663 47.58 11.05 50.57
N PRO A 664 46.76 11.98 51.16
CA PRO A 664 45.28 12.13 51.33
C PRO A 664 44.52 12.49 50.03
N ALA A 665 43.19 12.58 49.91
CA ALA A 665 42.00 12.50 50.79
C ALA A 665 41.45 13.79 51.48
N SER A 666 40.32 14.33 50.97
CA SER A 666 39.08 14.67 51.74
C SER A 666 37.98 15.33 50.86
N SER A 667 36.70 15.11 51.22
CA SER A 667 35.45 15.58 50.56
C SER A 667 34.98 16.96 51.09
N PRO A 668 33.78 17.57 50.80
CA PRO A 668 32.47 17.00 50.40
C PRO A 668 31.67 17.77 49.29
N ALA A 669 30.37 17.47 49.18
CA ALA A 669 29.44 17.85 48.11
C ALA A 669 28.82 19.28 48.22
N PRO A 670 28.29 19.84 47.10
CA PRO A 670 27.60 21.13 47.08
C PRO A 670 26.10 21.06 47.43
N ARG A 671 25.52 22.20 47.81
CA ARG A 671 24.08 22.49 47.80
C ARG A 671 23.77 23.55 46.73
N GLU A 672 22.55 23.54 46.22
CA GLU A 672 22.03 24.57 45.33
C GLU A 672 21.55 25.81 46.12
N GLU A 673 21.71 27.00 45.53
CA GLU A 673 20.66 28.01 45.40
C GLU A 673 21.03 29.04 44.31
N GLN A 674 20.04 29.76 43.77
CA GLN A 674 20.14 30.68 42.62
C GLN A 674 20.08 32.17 43.11
N PRO A 675 19.93 33.26 42.30
CA PRO A 675 19.86 33.40 40.83
C PRO A 675 20.56 34.65 40.17
N GLN A 676 20.76 34.56 38.83
CA GLN A 676 20.54 35.61 37.79
C GLN A 676 21.33 36.96 37.70
N THR A 677 22.22 37.04 36.69
CA THR A 677 22.41 38.15 35.68
C THR A 677 22.82 39.60 36.09
N PRO A 678 23.23 40.50 35.15
CA PRO A 678 23.59 40.34 33.72
C PRO A 678 25.04 40.77 33.37
N ALA A 679 25.41 40.70 32.07
CA ALA A 679 26.76 41.01 31.55
C ALA A 679 26.90 42.41 30.91
N ALA A 680 28.16 42.82 30.66
CA ALA A 680 28.57 44.04 29.97
C ALA A 680 29.55 43.73 28.79
N PRO A 681 29.76 44.64 27.81
CA PRO A 681 30.25 44.27 26.46
C PRO A 681 31.79 44.16 26.29
N PRO A 682 32.26 43.52 25.18
CA PRO A 682 33.68 43.19 24.97
C PRO A 682 34.51 44.26 24.24
N ALA A 683 35.83 44.07 24.23
CA ALA A 683 36.82 44.83 23.46
C ALA A 683 37.61 43.91 22.48
N PRO A 684 38.24 44.45 21.40
CA PRO A 684 38.62 43.65 20.21
C PRO A 684 40.05 43.09 20.21
N ALA A 685 40.35 42.30 19.17
CA ALA A 685 41.50 41.39 19.05
C ALA A 685 42.80 42.01 18.49
N ALA A 686 43.90 41.23 18.58
CA ALA A 686 45.19 41.45 17.93
C ALA A 686 45.59 40.24 17.03
N PRO A 687 46.51 40.39 16.05
CA PRO A 687 46.59 39.49 14.89
C PRO A 687 47.46 38.23 15.06
N GLN A 688 47.24 37.24 14.18
CA GLN A 688 48.03 36.01 14.04
C GLN A 688 49.25 36.19 13.11
N ALA A 689 50.26 35.33 13.24
CA ALA A 689 51.41 35.23 12.34
C ALA A 689 51.41 33.90 11.54
N PRO A 690 51.90 33.86 10.29
CA PRO A 690 51.77 32.70 9.40
C PRO A 690 52.95 31.69 9.46
N PRO A 691 52.71 30.39 9.20
CA PRO A 691 53.76 29.38 9.00
C PRO A 691 54.32 29.33 7.55
N PRO A 692 55.49 28.69 7.32
CA PRO A 692 56.24 28.76 6.05
C PRO A 692 55.86 27.70 4.99
N PRO A 693 56.28 27.88 3.71
CA PRO A 693 55.96 26.97 2.60
C PRO A 693 56.97 25.82 2.40
N PRO A 694 56.53 24.65 1.87
CA PRO A 694 57.41 23.57 1.42
C PRO A 694 57.92 23.77 -0.02
N THR A 695 59.05 23.13 -0.34
CA THR A 695 59.77 23.23 -1.63
C THR A 695 59.32 22.22 -2.68
N ALA A 696 59.62 22.52 -3.96
CA ALA A 696 59.50 21.60 -5.09
C ALA A 696 60.88 21.24 -5.65
N PRO A 697 61.17 19.97 -5.98
CA PRO A 697 62.35 19.57 -6.75
C PRO A 697 62.02 19.47 -8.24
N ARG A 698 62.99 19.83 -9.09
CA ARG A 698 62.97 19.50 -10.52
C ARG A 698 64.38 19.41 -11.06
N GLU A 699 64.78 18.20 -11.42
CA GLU A 699 65.64 17.84 -12.56
C GLU A 699 65.33 16.37 -12.93
#